data_AF-A0A377Q9B4-F1
#
_entry.id   AF-A0A377Q9B4-F1
#
_cell.length_a   1.000
_cell.length_b   1.000
_cell.length_c   1.000
_cell.angle_alpha   90.00
_cell.angle_beta   90.00
_cell.angle_gamma   90.00
#
_symmetry.space_group_name_H-M   'P 1'
#
loop_
_entity.id
_entity.type
_entity.pdbx_description
1 polymer ?
#
loop_
_entity_poly.entity_id
_entity_poly.type
_entity_poly.pdbx_seq_one_letter_code
_entity_poly.pdbx_strand_id
1 'polypeptide(L)'
;MKLRHLAFLLCSLSFITACSSDSSPEIKTGSLQNISGLDYDTPSQHGRTTANGEYQYLEGENITFRIGALELGKVAAGAAITPLSLAGSEAGAHKIMQLLLTLDEDDNGNNGIQITASDAARFVKTQTIQSANISELLDASGVAHTLVSAEYARQFYNLSMQAISGVKPTQRYTRKDAVSGATLSDEATRAGCVADSQTGLSWEVKTIDGLRAAKHRYLPAMVRGASNEGQCDASLEVCTAGDYSEKVNEARLCGFEDWRTPSEAELKTLLDPSQYDAGKQLAAIDRRAFPDAEPTFYWSDTLRKVHGFLAVWFNDTHKTLDSTILAKERYGALRLVRGPMIPDAPSKEDQEDPNYIPLTNEGKLPKIGQPYACVDINDRALLANKQKAEIRLLTPSDKNAPANQSLSPEQVKTLLATSNAGACGVSNWRLPTSAEMSKILTMALDTENTELRQAMPYLDNKASYWVGTTDQLSSISANSPNAQNPAAARVVLISQTARPFFERVPSSPNTRPSEAELASWRDQYSRYQPGSSTQPNWPAPTLDASTKEGFADLGLLPAPSFPANNPYSPEKVALGEKLFADPRLSRNNLISCASCHDPKNGWSDPKELSEGHVGQLGSRNAMTIINTAYVKELFWDGRAKSLEEQATGPISNPLEMHQSLSQTAYKIAAAPEYAALFTAAFGDQTINAERIAKAIATFERTITSQESDFDRFLKGDRKALSNDALWGLQLFRTKARCINCHNTPLMSDNQYHSNGLHYYGRELEDLGRYNVTNNPADIGKFRTPMLRDIIYSGNYMHNGLFSMGNGVGVLAMYNAGMVQTLPTGLDKFNPDFPKTSPEIKSLGLSKNEINALFEFMKAISAQPRTRPASEKELFQK
;
A
#
# COMPACT_ATOMS: atom_id res chain seq x y z
N MET A 1 75.55 58.57 -0.43
CA MET A 1 75.09 58.94 -1.79
C MET A 1 74.21 57.80 -2.33
N LYS A 2 73.08 58.11 -2.98
CA LYS A 2 72.18 57.25 -3.80
C LYS A 2 72.12 55.71 -3.57
N LEU A 3 70.91 55.22 -3.23
CA LEU A 3 70.07 54.17 -3.90
C LEU A 3 70.75 52.82 -4.36
N ARG A 4 70.12 51.62 -4.29
CA ARG A 4 68.68 51.23 -4.23
C ARG A 4 68.48 49.73 -3.82
N HIS A 5 67.30 49.45 -3.22
CA HIS A 5 66.48 48.19 -3.28
C HIS A 5 66.71 46.91 -2.41
N LEU A 6 65.56 46.48 -1.83
CA LEU A 6 65.00 45.13 -1.56
C LEU A 6 65.43 44.21 -0.37
N ALA A 7 64.45 44.02 0.53
CA ALA A 7 63.90 42.74 1.07
C ALA A 7 64.62 41.87 2.14
N PHE A 8 63.84 41.58 3.21
CA PHE A 8 63.84 40.41 4.13
C PHE A 8 65.14 39.87 4.77
N LEU A 9 65.22 39.88 6.13
CA LEU A 9 65.17 38.63 6.96
C LEU A 9 65.17 38.85 8.50
N LEU A 10 64.50 37.91 9.21
CA LEU A 10 64.75 37.37 10.57
C LEU A 10 64.64 38.24 11.86
N CYS A 11 64.71 37.53 13.01
CA CYS A 11 64.18 37.89 14.35
C CYS A 11 65.17 37.47 15.48
N SER A 12 64.93 37.89 16.74
CA SER A 12 65.78 37.60 17.93
C SER A 12 65.00 37.47 19.26
N LEU A 13 65.63 36.87 20.28
CA LEU A 13 65.09 36.44 21.59
C LEU A 13 65.26 37.55 22.68
N SER A 14 64.78 37.50 23.94
CA SER A 14 64.13 36.50 24.83
C SER A 14 63.34 37.26 25.94
N PHE A 15 62.90 36.82 27.15
CA PHE A 15 62.91 35.61 28.01
C PHE A 15 61.88 35.82 29.17
N ILE A 16 61.44 34.80 29.94
CA ILE A 16 61.24 34.76 31.45
C ILE A 16 60.28 33.65 31.97
N THR A 17 60.72 32.90 33.00
CA THR A 17 60.06 32.02 34.03
C THR A 17 58.87 31.07 33.73
N ALA A 18 58.97 29.85 34.28
CA ALA A 18 57.86 29.05 34.85
C ALA A 18 58.38 28.11 35.98
N CYS A 19 57.51 27.62 36.87
CA CYS A 19 57.85 26.76 38.02
C CYS A 19 57.26 25.34 37.91
N SER A 20 57.70 24.41 38.77
CA SER A 20 57.18 23.04 38.89
C SER A 20 56.10 22.90 39.97
N SER A 21 55.20 21.93 39.81
CA SER A 21 54.29 21.45 40.86
C SER A 21 54.01 19.95 40.67
N ASP A 22 54.32 19.13 41.67
CA ASP A 22 53.78 17.77 41.74
C ASP A 22 52.27 17.82 42.05
N SER A 23 51.50 16.98 41.36
CA SER A 23 50.09 16.74 41.67
C SER A 23 49.78 15.25 41.53
N SER A 24 49.18 14.66 42.57
CA SER A 24 48.65 13.29 42.49
C SER A 24 47.56 13.23 41.42
N PRO A 25 47.50 12.17 40.58
CA PRO A 25 46.53 12.09 39.50
C PRO A 25 45.10 12.00 40.04
N GLU A 26 44.21 12.80 39.47
CA GLU A 26 42.81 12.94 39.90
C GLU A 26 41.95 11.79 39.34
N ILE A 27 41.13 11.18 40.21
CA ILE A 27 40.13 10.18 39.80
C ILE A 27 38.95 10.89 39.15
N LYS A 28 38.72 10.60 37.87
CA LYS A 28 37.63 11.13 37.06
C LYS A 28 36.50 10.12 36.97
N THR A 29 35.29 10.63 36.78
CA THR A 29 34.09 9.81 36.52
C THR A 29 33.70 9.94 35.05
N GLY A 30 33.32 8.82 34.42
CA GLY A 30 32.70 8.79 33.09
C GLY A 30 31.42 7.95 33.09
N SER A 31 30.67 7.94 31.99
CA SER A 31 29.46 7.12 31.83
C SER A 31 29.43 6.31 30.53
N LEU A 32 28.83 5.11 30.62
CA LEU A 32 28.50 4.22 29.51
C LEU A 32 26.97 4.23 29.31
N GLN A 33 26.45 5.24 28.61
CA GLN A 33 25.08 5.34 28.04
C GLN A 33 23.91 4.80 28.90
N ASN A 34 23.84 5.12 30.20
CA ASN A 34 22.80 4.62 31.12
C ASN A 34 22.72 3.07 31.21
N ILE A 35 23.83 2.37 30.97
CA ILE A 35 23.92 0.91 31.03
C ILE A 35 24.47 0.50 32.41
N SER A 36 23.55 0.14 33.29
CA SER A 36 23.81 -0.18 34.69
C SER A 36 24.11 -1.67 34.90
N GLY A 37 24.86 -1.97 35.97
CA GLY A 37 25.17 -3.36 36.32
C GLY A 37 26.24 -4.03 35.46
N LEU A 38 27.10 -3.30 34.76
CA LEU A 38 28.29 -3.84 34.08
C LEU A 38 29.53 -3.76 34.97
N ASP A 39 30.30 -4.84 35.05
CA ASP A 39 31.56 -4.86 35.80
C ASP A 39 32.65 -4.13 34.99
N TYR A 40 33.56 -3.40 35.65
CA TYR A 40 34.64 -2.65 34.98
C TYR A 40 35.98 -2.69 35.71
N ASP A 41 37.07 -2.65 34.93
CA ASP A 41 38.45 -2.70 35.40
C ASP A 41 39.37 -1.70 34.65
N THR A 42 40.19 -0.95 35.40
CA THR A 42 41.33 -0.14 34.91
C THR A 42 42.63 -0.59 35.64
N PRO A 43 43.82 -0.07 35.29
CA PRO A 43 45.04 -0.31 36.05
C PRO A 43 45.02 0.12 37.52
N SER A 44 44.11 1.01 37.93
CA SER A 44 43.99 1.51 39.31
C SER A 44 42.60 1.35 39.94
N GLN A 45 41.53 1.27 39.15
CA GLN A 45 40.14 1.19 39.62
C GLN A 45 39.49 -0.14 39.22
N HIS A 46 38.56 -0.62 40.03
CA HIS A 46 37.67 -1.73 39.71
C HIS A 46 36.29 -1.47 40.35
N GLY A 47 35.21 -1.90 39.70
CA GLY A 47 33.86 -1.66 40.21
C GLY A 47 32.77 -2.19 39.29
N ARG A 48 31.54 -1.69 39.50
CA ARG A 48 30.36 -2.00 38.69
C ARG A 48 29.59 -0.72 38.40
N THR A 49 29.01 -0.58 37.20
CA THR A 49 28.39 0.68 36.76
C THR A 49 27.14 1.03 37.56
N THR A 50 26.98 2.33 37.87
CA THR A 50 25.81 2.86 38.59
C THR A 50 24.53 2.78 37.75
N ALA A 51 23.39 3.15 38.33
CA ALA A 51 22.12 3.31 37.59
C ALA A 51 22.22 4.26 36.38
N ASN A 52 23.16 5.22 36.39
CA ASN A 52 23.43 6.15 35.29
C ASN A 52 24.57 5.65 34.34
N GLY A 53 25.00 4.39 34.49
CA GLY A 53 26.12 3.82 33.74
C GLY A 53 27.50 4.34 34.14
N GLU A 54 27.66 4.95 35.33
CA GLU A 54 28.89 5.66 35.71
C GLU A 54 30.01 4.72 36.20
N TYR A 55 31.26 5.09 35.93
CA TYR A 55 32.49 4.40 36.32
C TYR A 55 33.62 5.39 36.67
N GLN A 56 34.66 4.93 37.38
CA GLN A 56 35.81 5.73 37.81
C GLN A 56 37.11 5.30 37.10
N TYR A 57 38.00 6.26 36.83
CA TYR A 57 39.28 6.05 36.12
C TYR A 57 40.32 7.15 36.42
N LEU A 58 41.60 6.89 36.17
CA LEU A 58 42.64 7.92 36.07
C LEU A 58 42.89 8.31 34.61
N GLU A 59 43.22 9.57 34.36
CA GLU A 59 43.44 10.08 33.00
C GLU A 59 44.61 9.39 32.28
N GLY A 60 44.36 8.89 31.06
CA GLY A 60 45.31 8.10 30.28
C GLY A 60 45.23 6.58 30.48
N GLU A 61 44.40 6.09 31.39
CA GLU A 61 44.15 4.65 31.55
C GLU A 61 43.32 4.05 30.39
N ASN A 62 43.40 2.72 30.25
CA ASN A 62 42.42 1.95 29.49
C ASN A 62 41.46 1.24 30.46
N ILE A 63 40.16 1.31 30.18
CA ILE A 63 39.09 0.62 30.90
C ILE A 63 38.58 -0.58 30.10
N THR A 64 38.18 -1.62 30.81
CA THR A 64 37.60 -2.86 30.25
C THR A 64 36.22 -3.08 30.88
N PHE A 65 35.20 -3.41 30.09
CA PHE A 65 33.84 -3.68 30.59
C PHE A 65 33.46 -5.14 30.38
N ARG A 66 32.75 -5.70 31.37
CA ARG A 66 32.42 -7.13 31.45
C ARG A 66 31.00 -7.39 31.93
N ILE A 67 30.51 -8.58 31.58
CA ILE A 67 29.33 -9.22 32.16
C ILE A 67 29.85 -10.52 32.77
N GLY A 68 30.17 -10.51 34.07
CA GLY A 68 30.90 -11.63 34.68
C GLY A 68 32.26 -11.86 34.01
N ALA A 69 32.49 -13.04 33.46
CA ALA A 69 33.72 -13.36 32.71
C ALA A 69 33.65 -13.05 31.20
N LEU A 70 32.49 -12.62 30.68
CA LEU A 70 32.35 -12.19 29.28
C LEU A 70 32.87 -10.76 29.12
N GLU A 71 33.90 -10.57 28.30
CA GLU A 71 34.45 -9.25 27.99
C GLU A 71 33.70 -8.60 26.82
N LEU A 72 33.13 -7.42 27.06
CA LEU A 72 32.44 -6.64 26.02
C LEU A 72 33.43 -5.90 25.13
N GLY A 73 34.47 -5.33 25.74
CA GLY A 73 35.56 -4.64 25.04
C GLY A 73 36.48 -3.88 25.99
N LYS A 74 37.53 -3.29 25.42
CA LYS A 74 38.56 -2.51 26.12
C LYS A 74 38.93 -1.27 25.31
N VAL A 75 38.95 -0.11 25.96
CA VAL A 75 39.10 1.20 25.31
C VAL A 75 39.82 2.19 26.25
N ALA A 76 40.36 3.28 25.71
CA ALA A 76 40.85 4.40 26.52
C ALA A 76 39.70 4.97 27.38
N ALA A 77 39.96 5.21 28.65
CA ALA A 77 38.96 5.74 29.57
C ALA A 77 38.75 7.26 29.35
N GLY A 78 37.49 7.71 29.46
CA GLY A 78 37.09 9.09 29.18
C GLY A 78 35.77 9.46 29.85
N ALA A 79 35.28 10.68 29.60
CA ALA A 79 34.03 11.16 30.22
C ALA A 79 32.77 10.45 29.70
N ALA A 80 32.79 9.95 28.46
CA ALA A 80 31.71 9.16 27.88
C ALA A 80 32.28 8.03 27.02
N ILE A 81 31.75 6.82 27.19
CA ILE A 81 32.02 5.65 26.33
C ILE A 81 30.70 5.21 25.70
N THR A 82 30.78 4.72 24.46
CA THR A 82 29.64 4.21 23.70
C THR A 82 29.86 2.74 23.38
N PRO A 83 28.81 1.95 23.06
CA PRO A 83 28.96 0.61 22.51
C PRO A 83 29.88 0.57 21.27
N LEU A 84 29.92 1.67 20.49
CA LEU A 84 30.82 1.82 19.35
C LEU A 84 32.29 1.97 19.76
N SER A 85 32.62 2.86 20.71
CA SER A 85 33.99 3.01 21.18
C SER A 85 34.47 1.80 22.00
N LEU A 86 33.55 1.10 22.66
CA LEU A 86 33.82 -0.16 23.37
C LEU A 86 34.09 -1.34 22.42
N ALA A 87 33.37 -1.43 21.30
CA ALA A 87 33.51 -2.50 20.31
C ALA A 87 34.58 -2.24 19.23
N GLY A 88 34.94 -0.98 18.99
CA GLY A 88 35.82 -0.56 17.89
C GLY A 88 35.20 -0.68 16.48
N SER A 89 33.95 -1.12 16.36
CA SER A 89 33.24 -1.29 15.07
C SER A 89 31.72 -1.26 15.27
N GLU A 90 30.96 -0.80 14.26
CA GLU A 90 29.49 -0.82 14.34
C GLU A 90 28.93 -2.24 14.44
N ALA A 91 29.50 -3.20 13.69
CA ALA A 91 29.08 -4.60 13.78
C ALA A 91 29.25 -5.17 15.20
N GLY A 92 30.35 -4.84 15.87
CA GLY A 92 30.57 -5.20 17.27
C GLY A 92 29.69 -4.40 18.25
N ALA A 93 29.31 -3.16 17.90
CA ALA A 93 28.42 -2.32 18.69
C ALA A 93 26.97 -2.82 18.65
N HIS A 94 26.48 -3.18 17.45
CA HIS A 94 25.20 -3.89 17.25
C HIS A 94 25.19 -5.20 18.05
N LYS A 95 26.32 -5.91 18.10
CA LYS A 95 26.49 -7.18 18.82
C LYS A 95 26.43 -6.99 20.34
N ILE A 96 27.10 -5.96 20.87
CA ILE A 96 26.98 -5.53 22.27
C ILE A 96 25.53 -5.14 22.58
N MET A 97 24.91 -4.27 21.78
CA MET A 97 23.53 -3.82 22.03
C MET A 97 22.49 -4.94 21.89
N GLN A 98 22.68 -5.90 20.97
CA GLN A 98 21.78 -7.04 20.85
C GLN A 98 21.85 -7.95 22.08
N LEU A 99 23.04 -8.15 22.66
CA LEU A 99 23.16 -8.86 23.94
C LEU A 99 22.55 -8.04 25.08
N LEU A 100 22.91 -6.76 25.22
CA LEU A 100 22.47 -5.92 26.34
C LEU A 100 20.95 -5.72 26.37
N LEU A 101 20.31 -5.47 25.23
CA LEU A 101 18.84 -5.40 25.11
C LEU A 101 18.15 -6.77 25.31
N THR A 102 18.89 -7.88 25.24
CA THR A 102 18.39 -9.22 25.59
C THR A 102 18.62 -9.54 27.08
N LEU A 103 19.42 -8.76 27.80
CA LEU A 103 19.74 -8.96 29.22
C LEU A 103 19.13 -7.88 30.12
N ASP A 104 18.21 -7.09 29.55
CA ASP A 104 17.61 -5.91 30.15
C ASP A 104 16.44 -6.31 31.08
N GLU A 105 16.44 -5.84 32.33
CA GLU A 105 15.53 -6.35 33.38
C GLU A 105 14.03 -6.10 33.10
N ASP A 106 13.67 -5.09 32.28
CA ASP A 106 12.27 -4.73 31.98
C ASP A 106 11.87 -4.77 30.48
N ASP A 107 12.70 -5.37 29.61
CA ASP A 107 12.56 -5.38 28.14
C ASP A 107 12.51 -3.97 27.46
N ASN A 108 12.81 -2.87 28.16
CA ASN A 108 12.55 -1.50 27.69
C ASN A 108 13.75 -0.53 27.78
N GLY A 109 14.81 -0.85 27.03
CA GLY A 109 16.01 -0.03 26.81
C GLY A 109 15.84 1.50 26.62
N ASN A 110 14.64 1.97 26.23
CA ASN A 110 14.30 3.40 26.14
C ASN A 110 14.42 4.17 27.47
N ASN A 111 14.39 3.49 28.63
CA ASN A 111 14.51 4.12 29.95
C ASN A 111 15.92 4.02 30.58
N GLY A 112 16.85 3.31 29.93
CA GLY A 112 18.13 2.84 30.47
C GLY A 112 18.30 1.37 30.13
N ILE A 113 19.44 0.74 30.49
CA ILE A 113 19.58 -0.73 30.43
C ILE A 113 20.05 -1.24 31.79
N GLN A 114 19.42 -2.32 32.28
CA GLN A 114 19.66 -2.85 33.62
C GLN A 114 20.05 -4.33 33.57
N ILE A 115 21.34 -4.61 33.79
CA ILE A 115 21.89 -5.98 33.74
C ILE A 115 21.90 -6.60 35.14
N THR A 116 20.99 -7.57 35.37
CA THR A 116 20.80 -8.17 36.70
C THR A 116 22.08 -8.84 37.23
N ALA A 117 22.26 -8.83 38.56
CA ALA A 117 23.38 -9.55 39.19
C ALA A 117 23.31 -11.07 38.95
N SER A 118 22.09 -11.62 38.85
CA SER A 118 21.81 -13.01 38.53
C SER A 118 22.25 -13.40 37.12
N ASP A 119 21.95 -12.59 36.11
CA ASP A 119 22.27 -12.93 34.72
C ASP A 119 23.74 -12.66 34.39
N ALA A 120 24.34 -11.61 34.98
CA ALA A 120 25.78 -11.40 34.90
C ALA A 120 26.59 -12.60 35.45
N ALA A 121 26.14 -13.20 36.56
CA ALA A 121 26.79 -14.36 37.17
C ALA A 121 26.73 -15.65 36.33
N ARG A 122 25.86 -15.74 35.31
CA ARG A 122 25.77 -16.90 34.41
C ARG A 122 26.92 -16.97 33.40
N PHE A 123 27.53 -15.83 33.06
CA PHE A 123 28.59 -15.74 32.07
C PHE A 123 29.96 -16.09 32.65
N VAL A 124 30.13 -17.36 33.06
CA VAL A 124 31.31 -17.87 33.77
C VAL A 124 32.53 -18.18 32.89
N LYS A 125 32.38 -18.16 31.56
CA LYS A 125 33.45 -18.53 30.60
C LYS A 125 34.17 -17.29 30.09
N THR A 126 35.47 -17.18 30.35
CA THR A 126 36.33 -16.10 29.82
C THR A 126 36.42 -16.16 28.30
N GLN A 127 35.79 -15.19 27.63
CA GLN A 127 35.84 -14.97 26.18
C GLN A 127 35.42 -13.53 25.85
N THR A 128 35.70 -13.05 24.64
CA THR A 128 35.23 -11.73 24.18
C THR A 128 33.93 -11.86 23.39
N ILE A 129 32.99 -10.94 23.58
CA ILE A 129 31.71 -10.93 22.84
C ILE A 129 31.91 -10.88 21.32
N GLN A 130 32.98 -10.22 20.88
CA GLN A 130 33.32 -10.11 19.46
C GLN A 130 33.55 -11.49 18.80
N SER A 131 34.06 -12.47 19.56
CA SER A 131 34.31 -13.84 19.07
C SER A 131 33.11 -14.81 19.18
N ALA A 132 32.07 -14.50 19.97
CA ALA A 132 30.96 -15.43 20.26
C ALA A 132 29.74 -15.24 19.34
N ASN A 133 28.93 -16.27 19.10
CA ASN A 133 27.57 -16.10 18.59
C ASN A 133 26.64 -15.79 19.79
N ILE A 134 25.76 -14.79 19.68
CA ILE A 134 24.91 -14.36 20.80
C ILE A 134 23.90 -15.44 21.19
N SER A 135 23.29 -16.17 20.23
CA SER A 135 22.36 -17.26 20.56
C SER A 135 23.10 -18.33 21.36
N GLU A 136 24.15 -18.91 20.80
CA GLU A 136 24.98 -19.94 21.46
C GLU A 136 25.52 -19.49 22.82
N LEU A 137 25.75 -18.19 23.01
CA LEU A 137 26.24 -17.58 24.25
C LEU A 137 25.15 -17.44 25.33
N LEU A 138 23.90 -17.18 24.93
CA LEU A 138 22.72 -17.20 25.83
C LEU A 138 22.31 -18.65 26.15
N ASP A 139 22.28 -19.50 25.13
CA ASP A 139 22.02 -20.94 25.23
C ASP A 139 23.02 -21.61 26.20
N ALA A 140 24.31 -21.28 26.08
CA ALA A 140 25.37 -21.83 26.95
C ALA A 140 25.45 -21.20 28.36
N SER A 141 24.90 -20.00 28.58
CA SER A 141 24.79 -19.40 29.92
C SER A 141 23.47 -19.77 30.62
N GLY A 142 22.51 -20.35 29.89
CA GLY A 142 21.19 -20.70 30.43
C GLY A 142 20.39 -19.47 30.86
N VAL A 143 20.56 -18.35 30.15
CA VAL A 143 19.68 -17.18 30.26
C VAL A 143 18.35 -17.49 29.58
N ALA A 144 17.23 -17.18 30.24
CA ALA A 144 15.88 -17.48 29.74
C ALA A 144 15.30 -16.38 28.83
N HIS A 145 15.92 -15.20 28.79
CA HIS A 145 15.51 -14.09 27.91
C HIS A 145 15.67 -14.47 26.43
N THR A 146 14.78 -13.99 25.58
CA THR A 146 14.89 -14.27 24.15
C THR A 146 15.71 -13.22 23.43
N LEU A 147 16.65 -13.70 22.60
CA LEU A 147 17.44 -12.92 21.66
C LEU A 147 16.59 -11.88 20.91
N VAL A 148 16.76 -10.62 21.32
CA VAL A 148 16.25 -9.45 20.61
C VAL A 148 16.70 -9.52 19.16
N SER A 149 15.79 -9.27 18.22
CA SER A 149 16.11 -9.37 16.80
C SER A 149 17.24 -8.39 16.44
N ALA A 150 18.21 -8.85 15.64
CA ALA A 150 19.34 -8.02 15.23
C ALA A 150 18.89 -6.71 14.58
N GLU A 151 17.76 -6.72 13.88
CA GLU A 151 17.17 -5.53 13.26
C GLU A 151 16.61 -4.52 14.27
N TYR A 152 15.98 -4.97 15.35
CA TYR A 152 15.60 -4.06 16.44
C TYR A 152 16.83 -3.59 17.23
N ALA A 153 17.81 -4.46 17.48
CA ALA A 153 19.04 -4.06 18.15
C ALA A 153 19.82 -3.01 17.34
N ARG A 154 19.82 -3.11 16.01
CA ARG A 154 20.29 -2.06 15.09
C ARG A 154 19.42 -0.80 15.19
N GLN A 155 18.11 -0.92 14.97
CA GLN A 155 17.19 0.23 15.02
C GLN A 155 17.32 1.01 16.33
N PHE A 156 17.39 0.30 17.46
CA PHE A 156 17.61 0.88 18.79
C PHE A 156 18.99 1.50 18.92
N TYR A 157 20.09 0.77 18.67
CA TYR A 157 21.46 1.31 18.70
C TYR A 157 21.59 2.57 17.85
N ASN A 158 21.06 2.54 16.63
CA ASN A 158 21.07 3.69 15.74
C ASN A 158 20.22 4.83 16.32
N LEU A 159 19.04 4.61 16.90
CA LEU A 159 18.28 5.66 17.60
C LEU A 159 19.03 6.24 18.82
N SER A 160 19.70 5.41 19.62
CA SER A 160 20.53 5.87 20.75
C SER A 160 21.73 6.71 20.29
N MET A 161 22.46 6.25 19.28
CA MET A 161 23.59 7.00 18.71
C MET A 161 23.13 8.33 18.10
N GLN A 162 21.92 8.37 17.52
CA GLN A 162 21.30 9.60 17.01
C GLN A 162 20.88 10.59 18.09
N ALA A 163 20.46 10.12 19.26
CA ALA A 163 20.19 10.98 20.41
C ALA A 163 21.48 11.60 20.99
N ILE A 164 22.62 10.92 20.81
CA ILE A 164 23.94 11.33 21.33
C ILE A 164 24.72 12.19 20.34
N SER A 165 24.59 11.97 19.02
CA SER A 165 25.16 12.84 17.98
C SER A 165 24.26 14.02 17.62
N GLY A 166 22.95 13.91 17.89
CA GLY A 166 21.91 14.78 17.37
C GLY A 166 21.72 14.61 15.86
N VAL A 167 21.04 13.52 15.42
CA VAL A 167 20.73 13.14 14.00
C VAL A 167 21.95 12.49 13.30
N LYS A 168 21.95 11.49 12.37
CA LYS A 168 21.08 10.39 11.78
C LYS A 168 22.06 9.35 11.11
N PRO A 169 21.76 8.08 10.70
CA PRO A 169 20.51 7.27 10.68
C PRO A 169 20.71 5.76 11.08
N THR A 170 19.91 4.81 10.55
CA THR A 170 20.19 3.35 10.36
C THR A 170 20.51 3.06 8.86
N GLN A 171 21.32 2.05 8.52
CA GLN A 171 21.70 1.77 7.12
C GLN A 171 20.70 0.87 6.35
N ARG A 172 20.00 1.47 5.38
CA ARG A 172 18.92 0.87 4.57
C ARG A 172 19.37 -0.06 3.43
N TYR A 173 20.59 0.10 2.93
CA TYR A 173 21.06 -0.56 1.70
C TYR A 173 22.16 -1.58 1.96
N THR A 174 21.93 -2.83 1.54
CA THR A 174 22.85 -3.98 1.65
C THR A 174 23.60 -4.18 0.34
N ARG A 175 24.94 -4.05 0.33
CA ARG A 175 25.78 -4.19 -0.88
C ARG A 175 25.87 -5.62 -1.41
N LYS A 176 25.96 -5.77 -2.73
CA LYS A 176 25.96 -7.05 -3.46
C LYS A 176 27.04 -7.11 -4.53
N ASP A 177 27.67 -8.27 -4.68
CA ASP A 177 28.70 -8.53 -5.69
C ASP A 177 28.11 -8.52 -7.11
N ALA A 178 28.89 -8.00 -8.07
CA ALA A 178 28.46 -7.78 -9.44
C ALA A 178 28.29 -9.05 -10.28
N VAL A 179 28.91 -10.17 -9.90
CA VAL A 179 28.88 -11.42 -10.68
C VAL A 179 28.10 -12.52 -9.95
N SER A 180 28.33 -12.68 -8.66
CA SER A 180 27.77 -13.77 -7.84
C SER A 180 26.48 -13.42 -7.10
N GLY A 181 26.14 -12.13 -6.96
CA GLY A 181 25.01 -11.68 -6.14
C GLY A 181 25.19 -11.91 -4.63
N ALA A 182 26.36 -12.34 -4.18
CA ALA A 182 26.69 -12.50 -2.76
C ALA A 182 26.63 -11.15 -2.02
N THR A 183 26.30 -11.16 -0.73
CA THR A 183 26.39 -9.95 0.11
C THR A 183 27.85 -9.55 0.29
N LEU A 184 28.16 -8.28 0.05
CA LEU A 184 29.48 -7.69 0.29
C LEU A 184 29.59 -7.11 1.70
N SER A 185 30.80 -7.08 2.26
CA SER A 185 31.11 -6.30 3.46
C SER A 185 31.13 -4.80 3.15
N ASP A 186 31.01 -3.97 4.19
CA ASP A 186 31.01 -2.51 4.01
C ASP A 186 32.36 -1.91 3.57
N GLU A 187 33.41 -2.72 3.58
CA GLU A 187 34.77 -2.40 3.10
C GLU A 187 34.95 -2.67 1.60
N ALA A 188 34.01 -3.37 0.95
CA ALA A 188 34.12 -3.72 -0.46
C ALA A 188 34.17 -2.47 -1.34
N THR A 189 35.24 -2.35 -2.13
CA THR A 189 35.59 -1.15 -2.91
C THR A 189 34.54 -0.75 -3.95
N ARG A 190 33.69 -1.69 -4.39
CA ARG A 190 32.46 -1.38 -5.13
C ARG A 190 31.47 -2.54 -5.10
N ALA A 191 30.19 -2.20 -5.09
CA ALA A 191 29.11 -3.15 -5.33
C ALA A 191 28.71 -3.16 -6.82
N GLY A 192 28.11 -4.26 -7.27
CA GLY A 192 27.38 -4.30 -8.55
C GLY A 192 25.97 -3.76 -8.41
N CYS A 193 25.34 -4.05 -7.28
CA CYS A 193 24.02 -3.58 -6.89
C CYS A 193 23.89 -3.49 -5.35
N VAL A 194 22.79 -2.91 -4.87
CA VAL A 194 22.36 -2.98 -3.46
C VAL A 194 20.97 -3.58 -3.36
N ALA A 195 20.67 -4.29 -2.29
CA ALA A 195 19.31 -4.64 -1.89
C ALA A 195 18.81 -3.63 -0.84
N ASP A 196 17.58 -3.15 -0.99
CA ASP A 196 16.95 -2.16 -0.12
C ASP A 196 16.02 -2.85 0.88
N SER A 197 16.35 -2.79 2.18
CA SER A 197 15.55 -3.47 3.21
C SER A 197 14.21 -2.79 3.49
N GLN A 198 14.00 -1.55 3.06
CA GLN A 198 12.74 -0.82 3.25
C GLN A 198 11.71 -1.13 2.17
N THR A 199 12.14 -1.44 0.94
CA THR A 199 11.25 -1.64 -0.23
C THR A 199 11.24 -3.06 -0.77
N GLY A 200 12.25 -3.88 -0.46
CA GLY A 200 12.44 -5.20 -1.09
C GLY A 200 13.00 -5.15 -2.52
N LEU A 201 13.28 -3.95 -3.05
CA LEU A 201 13.92 -3.77 -4.35
C LEU A 201 15.41 -4.13 -4.29
N SER A 202 16.02 -4.28 -5.47
CA SER A 202 17.47 -4.16 -5.62
C SER A 202 17.82 -3.20 -6.75
N TRP A 203 18.84 -2.39 -6.52
CA TRP A 203 19.23 -1.24 -7.33
C TRP A 203 20.66 -1.37 -7.85
N GLU A 204 20.87 -1.03 -9.11
CA GLU A 204 22.19 -1.00 -9.73
C GLU A 204 23.14 0.02 -9.07
N VAL A 205 24.43 -0.32 -8.96
CA VAL A 205 25.54 0.57 -8.60
C VAL A 205 26.51 0.67 -9.78
N LYS A 206 26.78 1.88 -10.29
CA LYS A 206 27.53 2.11 -11.54
C LYS A 206 29.05 1.97 -11.36
N THR A 207 29.74 1.65 -12.45
CA THR A 207 31.21 1.63 -12.58
C THR A 207 31.76 3.03 -12.96
N ILE A 208 33.08 3.17 -13.08
CA ILE A 208 33.71 4.39 -13.62
C ILE A 208 33.71 4.36 -15.16
N ASP A 209 33.71 3.15 -15.71
CA ASP A 209 34.15 2.75 -17.04
C ASP A 209 33.42 1.48 -17.50
N GLY A 210 33.50 1.19 -18.81
CA GLY A 210 32.75 0.10 -19.46
C GLY A 210 31.24 0.33 -19.47
N LEU A 211 30.47 -0.68 -19.93
CA LEU A 211 29.02 -0.62 -20.13
C LEU A 211 28.27 0.21 -19.07
N ARG A 212 28.52 -0.10 -17.79
CA ARG A 212 27.80 0.46 -16.64
C ARG A 212 28.44 1.74 -16.04
N ALA A 213 29.21 2.50 -16.82
CA ALA A 213 29.87 3.71 -16.34
C ALA A 213 28.86 4.79 -15.92
N ALA A 214 29.10 5.43 -14.78
CA ALA A 214 28.24 6.49 -14.23
C ALA A 214 28.07 7.71 -15.16
N LYS A 215 29.05 7.95 -16.04
CA LYS A 215 29.05 9.10 -16.96
C LYS A 215 28.34 8.86 -18.29
N HIS A 216 27.97 7.62 -18.61
CA HIS A 216 27.18 7.34 -19.80
C HIS A 216 25.80 8.00 -19.67
N ARG A 217 25.27 8.47 -20.80
CA ARG A 217 23.92 8.98 -20.93
C ARG A 217 23.25 8.30 -22.11
N TYR A 218 21.97 7.96 -21.94
CA TYR A 218 21.20 7.18 -22.88
C TYR A 218 20.03 8.02 -23.40
N LEU A 219 19.59 7.73 -24.61
CA LEU A 219 18.27 8.11 -25.10
C LEU A 219 17.21 7.22 -24.44
N PRO A 220 15.95 7.66 -24.36
CA PRO A 220 14.87 6.82 -23.83
C PRO A 220 14.59 5.62 -24.76
N ALA A 221 14.05 4.54 -24.20
CA ALA A 221 14.04 3.17 -24.74
C ALA A 221 13.32 2.92 -26.10
N MET A 222 12.83 3.96 -26.80
CA MET A 222 12.08 3.81 -28.05
C MET A 222 12.66 4.58 -29.24
N VAL A 223 13.83 5.23 -29.10
CA VAL A 223 14.44 6.04 -30.17
C VAL A 223 15.39 5.18 -31.02
N ARG A 224 14.90 4.67 -32.15
CA ARG A 224 15.75 3.92 -33.11
C ARG A 224 16.44 4.86 -34.10
N GLY A 225 17.71 4.61 -34.42
CA GLY A 225 18.42 5.26 -35.53
C GLY A 225 18.95 6.67 -35.23
N ALA A 226 19.16 7.02 -33.95
CA ALA A 226 19.86 8.25 -33.60
C ALA A 226 21.35 8.19 -34.01
N SER A 227 21.95 9.34 -34.29
CA SER A 227 23.38 9.48 -34.56
C SER A 227 24.20 9.34 -33.27
N ASN A 228 25.39 8.70 -33.37
CA ASN A 228 26.31 8.47 -32.25
C ASN A 228 27.06 9.76 -31.84
N GLU A 229 26.33 10.82 -31.49
CA GLU A 229 26.86 12.15 -31.15
C GLU A 229 27.37 12.24 -29.70
N GLY A 230 28.21 11.27 -29.31
CA GLY A 230 29.24 11.44 -28.29
C GLY A 230 28.83 11.42 -26.82
N GLN A 231 27.63 10.94 -26.45
CA GLN A 231 27.18 10.88 -25.04
C GLN A 231 26.79 9.48 -24.51
N CYS A 232 26.67 8.49 -25.39
CA CYS A 232 26.46 7.07 -25.07
C CYS A 232 27.74 6.23 -25.27
N ASP A 233 27.71 4.94 -24.90
CA ASP A 233 28.85 4.02 -25.09
C ASP A 233 28.98 3.60 -26.56
N ALA A 234 29.67 4.43 -27.33
CA ALA A 234 29.96 4.19 -28.74
C ALA A 234 30.85 2.95 -29.01
N SER A 235 31.36 2.27 -27.98
CA SER A 235 32.15 1.04 -28.12
C SER A 235 31.32 -0.25 -28.04
N LEU A 236 30.07 -0.17 -27.58
CA LEU A 236 29.17 -1.32 -27.36
C LEU A 236 27.85 -1.24 -28.14
N GLU A 237 27.68 -0.25 -29.00
CA GLU A 237 26.42 0.07 -29.73
C GLU A 237 25.20 0.39 -28.83
N VAL A 238 25.42 0.63 -27.53
CA VAL A 238 24.34 0.88 -26.55
C VAL A 238 24.06 2.36 -26.39
N CYS A 239 22.99 2.85 -27.03
CA CYS A 239 22.58 4.26 -26.95
C CYS A 239 21.14 4.50 -26.46
N THR A 240 20.29 3.48 -26.29
CA THR A 240 19.00 3.63 -25.57
C THR A 240 18.96 2.92 -24.22
N ALA A 241 18.03 3.32 -23.37
CA ALA A 241 17.75 2.68 -22.08
C ALA A 241 17.30 1.21 -22.21
N GLY A 242 16.65 0.83 -23.33
CA GLY A 242 16.21 -0.54 -23.60
C GLY A 242 17.40 -1.46 -23.89
N ASP A 243 18.22 -1.08 -24.87
CA ASP A 243 19.44 -1.81 -25.25
C ASP A 243 20.38 -1.96 -24.03
N TYR A 244 20.44 -0.95 -23.16
CA TYR A 244 21.20 -0.99 -21.92
C TYR A 244 20.67 -2.03 -20.93
N SER A 245 19.36 -2.09 -20.72
CA SER A 245 18.73 -3.09 -19.84
C SER A 245 18.98 -4.50 -20.36
N GLU A 246 18.84 -4.74 -21.67
CA GLU A 246 19.13 -6.02 -22.31
C GLU A 246 20.59 -6.43 -22.10
N LYS A 247 21.56 -5.51 -22.31
CA LYS A 247 22.99 -5.81 -22.12
C LYS A 247 23.41 -6.02 -20.67
N VAL A 248 22.73 -5.39 -19.69
CA VAL A 248 22.97 -5.68 -18.28
C VAL A 248 22.39 -7.03 -17.85
N ASN A 249 21.29 -7.48 -18.48
CA ASN A 249 20.73 -8.81 -18.27
C ASN A 249 21.53 -9.93 -18.95
N GLU A 250 22.05 -9.70 -20.17
CA GLU A 250 23.04 -10.59 -20.80
C GLU A 250 24.29 -10.76 -19.92
N ALA A 251 24.75 -9.67 -19.30
CA ALA A 251 25.88 -9.66 -18.37
C ALA A 251 25.56 -10.24 -16.97
N ARG A 252 24.30 -10.64 -16.71
CA ARG A 252 23.81 -11.24 -15.45
C ARG A 252 24.20 -10.46 -14.19
N LEU A 253 23.98 -9.15 -14.16
CA LEU A 253 24.40 -8.32 -13.02
C LEU A 253 23.86 -8.86 -11.68
N CYS A 254 24.75 -9.07 -10.71
CA CYS A 254 24.45 -9.70 -9.42
C CYS A 254 23.81 -11.11 -9.53
N GLY A 255 24.09 -11.84 -10.62
CA GLY A 255 23.51 -13.15 -10.94
C GLY A 255 22.13 -13.10 -11.64
N PHE A 256 21.52 -11.92 -11.71
CA PHE A 256 20.13 -11.70 -12.13
C PHE A 256 19.98 -11.25 -13.58
N GLU A 257 18.81 -11.57 -14.17
CA GLU A 257 18.44 -11.33 -15.58
C GLU A 257 17.10 -10.57 -15.73
N ASP A 258 16.57 -10.05 -14.62
CA ASP A 258 15.30 -9.33 -14.48
C ASP A 258 15.49 -7.83 -14.18
N TRP A 259 16.65 -7.25 -14.55
CA TRP A 259 16.89 -5.81 -14.44
C TRP A 259 16.06 -5.04 -15.47
N ARG A 260 15.41 -3.98 -14.99
CA ARG A 260 14.55 -3.10 -15.79
C ARG A 260 14.80 -1.63 -15.45
N THR A 261 14.33 -0.75 -16.32
CA THR A 261 14.19 0.68 -16.01
C THR A 261 13.22 0.84 -14.80
N PRO A 262 13.53 1.73 -13.84
CA PRO A 262 12.69 1.96 -12.65
C PRO A 262 11.46 2.83 -12.95
N SER A 263 10.42 2.74 -12.11
CA SER A 263 9.32 3.72 -12.08
C SER A 263 9.73 5.05 -11.42
N GLU A 264 8.88 6.07 -11.50
CA GLU A 264 9.07 7.36 -10.84
C GLU A 264 9.03 7.19 -9.31
N ALA A 265 8.07 6.42 -8.80
CA ALA A 265 7.96 6.07 -7.39
C ALA A 265 9.21 5.29 -6.93
N GLU A 266 9.68 4.32 -7.72
CA GLU A 266 10.91 3.59 -7.44
C GLU A 266 12.12 4.55 -7.38
N LEU A 267 12.33 5.40 -8.40
CA LEU A 267 13.40 6.42 -8.36
C LEU A 267 13.27 7.35 -7.15
N LYS A 268 12.06 7.75 -6.78
CA LYS A 268 11.82 8.57 -5.58
C LYS A 268 12.10 7.81 -4.28
N THR A 269 12.03 6.47 -4.26
CA THR A 269 12.49 5.69 -3.09
C THR A 269 14.00 5.78 -2.88
N LEU A 270 14.82 6.11 -3.88
CA LEU A 270 16.27 6.28 -3.69
C LEU A 270 16.60 7.39 -2.67
N LEU A 271 15.68 8.36 -2.50
CA LEU A 271 15.77 9.40 -1.48
C LEU A 271 15.66 8.78 -0.09
N ASP A 272 16.52 9.25 0.81
CA ASP A 272 16.51 8.89 2.21
C ASP A 272 16.00 10.07 3.07
N PRO A 273 14.80 9.99 3.68
CA PRO A 273 14.29 10.97 4.66
C PRO A 273 15.21 11.14 5.88
N SER A 274 16.23 10.31 6.01
CA SER A 274 17.26 10.49 7.01
C SER A 274 18.25 11.63 6.66
N GLN A 275 18.54 11.84 5.39
CA GLN A 275 19.46 12.89 4.88
C GLN A 275 18.75 14.26 4.80
N TYR A 276 18.12 14.69 5.89
CA TYR A 276 17.22 15.84 5.94
C TYR A 276 17.95 17.16 6.21
N ASP A 277 17.83 18.11 5.28
CA ASP A 277 18.35 19.47 5.40
C ASP A 277 17.30 20.41 6.02
N ALA A 278 17.48 20.74 7.30
CA ALA A 278 16.57 21.61 8.05
C ALA A 278 16.43 23.03 7.49
N GLY A 279 17.38 23.51 6.69
CA GLY A 279 17.32 24.83 6.05
C GLY A 279 16.49 24.85 4.76
N LYS A 280 16.17 23.69 4.17
CA LYS A 280 15.52 23.58 2.85
C LYS A 280 14.43 22.48 2.72
N GLN A 281 14.16 21.73 3.79
CA GLN A 281 13.01 20.80 3.91
C GLN A 281 12.95 19.66 2.87
N LEU A 282 14.09 19.18 2.35
CA LEU A 282 14.14 18.10 1.33
C LEU A 282 15.18 17.03 1.65
N ALA A 283 14.86 15.78 1.26
CA ALA A 283 15.65 14.56 1.42
C ALA A 283 16.56 14.27 0.20
N ALA A 284 17.62 13.45 0.39
CA ALA A 284 18.65 13.16 -0.62
C ALA A 284 18.96 11.65 -0.76
N ILE A 285 19.55 11.23 -1.88
CA ILE A 285 20.03 9.84 -2.08
C ILE A 285 21.17 9.51 -1.09
N ASP A 286 21.15 8.30 -0.50
CA ASP A 286 22.30 7.80 0.28
C ASP A 286 23.53 7.54 -0.61
N ARG A 287 24.49 8.44 -0.53
CA ARG A 287 25.73 8.43 -1.33
C ARG A 287 26.73 7.33 -0.92
N ARG A 288 26.44 6.53 0.13
CA ARG A 288 27.20 5.31 0.47
C ARG A 288 26.71 4.11 -0.35
N ALA A 289 25.40 4.05 -0.60
CA ALA A 289 24.79 3.06 -1.47
C ALA A 289 25.00 3.39 -2.95
N PHE A 290 24.93 4.68 -3.30
CA PHE A 290 25.05 5.20 -4.66
C PHE A 290 26.13 6.30 -4.75
N PRO A 291 27.42 5.98 -4.53
CA PRO A 291 28.53 6.95 -4.61
C PRO A 291 28.70 7.53 -6.02
N ASP A 292 28.26 6.77 -7.02
CA ASP A 292 28.19 7.06 -8.44
C ASP A 292 26.92 7.83 -8.87
N ALA A 293 26.13 8.35 -7.93
CA ALA A 293 25.02 9.23 -8.26
C ALA A 293 25.54 10.57 -8.83
N GLU A 294 25.32 10.77 -10.12
CA GLU A 294 25.52 12.04 -10.82
C GLU A 294 24.33 12.99 -10.56
N PRO A 295 24.54 14.32 -10.46
CA PRO A 295 23.46 15.30 -10.35
C PRO A 295 22.86 15.60 -11.73
N THR A 296 21.84 14.84 -12.11
CA THR A 296 21.26 14.90 -13.45
C THR A 296 19.84 14.30 -13.49
N PHE A 297 19.25 14.25 -14.70
CA PHE A 297 18.01 13.54 -14.97
C PHE A 297 18.23 12.04 -15.08
N TYR A 298 17.46 11.24 -14.35
CA TYR A 298 17.45 9.77 -14.46
C TYR A 298 16.16 9.31 -15.10
N TRP A 299 16.28 8.53 -16.18
CA TRP A 299 15.14 7.95 -16.87
C TRP A 299 14.35 6.98 -15.98
N SER A 300 13.03 7.11 -16.04
CA SER A 300 12.08 6.11 -15.58
C SER A 300 11.39 5.43 -16.76
N ASP A 301 10.84 4.24 -16.52
CA ASP A 301 9.96 3.51 -17.46
C ASP A 301 8.53 4.09 -17.44
N THR A 302 8.29 5.02 -16.52
CA THR A 302 7.04 5.75 -16.33
C THR A 302 6.72 6.61 -17.56
N LEU A 303 5.88 6.06 -18.43
CA LEU A 303 5.29 6.77 -19.56
C LEU A 303 4.10 7.61 -19.08
N ARG A 304 4.36 8.83 -18.61
CA ARG A 304 3.29 9.80 -18.34
C ARG A 304 2.52 10.10 -19.63
N LYS A 305 1.20 10.26 -19.48
CA LYS A 305 0.22 10.29 -20.57
C LYS A 305 0.51 11.37 -21.65
N VAL A 306 1.01 12.54 -21.25
CA VAL A 306 1.22 13.70 -22.14
C VAL A 306 2.70 14.09 -22.21
N HIS A 307 3.23 14.10 -23.44
CA HIS A 307 4.61 14.46 -23.81
C HIS A 307 5.76 13.59 -23.26
N GLY A 308 6.68 13.23 -24.17
CA GLY A 308 8.04 12.79 -23.85
C GLY A 308 8.19 11.50 -23.03
N PHE A 309 9.30 11.42 -22.30
CA PHE A 309 9.60 10.37 -21.33
C PHE A 309 9.89 11.04 -19.98
N LEU A 310 9.48 10.42 -18.89
CA LEU A 310 9.67 11.01 -17.57
C LEU A 310 11.07 10.70 -17.03
N ALA A 311 11.70 11.73 -16.48
CA ALA A 311 12.94 11.62 -15.74
C ALA A 311 12.87 12.36 -14.39
N VAL A 312 13.44 11.75 -13.36
CA VAL A 312 13.57 12.40 -12.03
C VAL A 312 14.88 13.18 -12.01
N TRP A 313 14.82 14.48 -11.69
CA TRP A 313 16.02 15.29 -11.50
C TRP A 313 16.55 15.17 -10.07
N PHE A 314 17.82 14.78 -9.93
CA PHE A 314 18.55 14.94 -8.68
C PHE A 314 19.59 16.06 -8.84
N ASN A 315 19.59 17.01 -7.92
CA ASN A 315 20.51 18.17 -7.95
C ASN A 315 21.91 17.84 -7.40
N ASP A 316 22.80 18.83 -7.34
CA ASP A 316 24.18 18.71 -6.83
C ASP A 316 24.29 18.26 -5.36
N THR A 317 23.19 18.28 -4.62
CA THR A 317 23.06 17.73 -3.25
C THR A 317 22.28 16.42 -3.19
N HIS A 318 22.04 15.80 -4.35
CA HIS A 318 21.33 14.53 -4.55
C HIS A 318 19.88 14.51 -4.05
N LYS A 319 19.28 15.70 -3.90
CA LYS A 319 17.87 15.90 -3.58
C LYS A 319 17.06 15.96 -4.86
N THR A 320 15.84 15.41 -4.86
CA THR A 320 14.87 15.67 -5.93
C THR A 320 14.53 17.17 -5.95
N LEU A 321 14.33 17.74 -7.15
CA LEU A 321 13.71 19.06 -7.28
C LEU A 321 12.29 18.96 -7.83
N ASP A 322 12.10 18.13 -8.86
CA ASP A 322 10.82 17.52 -9.24
C ASP A 322 11.07 16.44 -10.31
N SER A 323 10.05 15.64 -10.60
CA SER A 323 9.97 14.78 -11.78
C SER A 323 9.58 15.62 -12.99
N THR A 324 10.21 15.41 -14.16
CA THR A 324 9.91 16.21 -15.36
C THR A 324 9.95 15.41 -16.64
N ILE A 325 9.24 15.93 -17.65
CA ILE A 325 9.20 15.38 -19.00
C ILE A 325 10.38 15.91 -19.80
N LEU A 326 11.13 15.00 -20.43
CA LEU A 326 12.21 15.36 -21.35
C LEU A 326 11.84 15.07 -22.81
N ALA A 327 12.32 15.93 -23.71
CA ALA A 327 12.25 15.70 -25.16
C ALA A 327 13.06 14.45 -25.56
N LYS A 328 12.58 13.73 -26.58
CA LYS A 328 13.10 12.42 -26.99
C LYS A 328 14.57 12.41 -27.45
N GLU A 329 15.11 13.57 -27.78
CA GLU A 329 16.50 13.81 -28.22
C GLU A 329 17.44 14.21 -27.06
N ARG A 330 16.91 14.34 -25.83
CA ARG A 330 17.75 14.56 -24.64
C ARG A 330 18.41 13.25 -24.24
N TYR A 331 19.67 13.34 -23.84
CA TYR A 331 20.40 12.26 -23.18
C TYR A 331 20.23 12.38 -21.66
N GLY A 332 19.94 11.27 -20.98
CA GLY A 332 19.73 11.19 -19.52
C GLY A 332 20.53 10.05 -18.88
N ALA A 333 20.75 10.11 -17.58
CA ALA A 333 21.28 8.97 -16.83
C ALA A 333 20.19 7.89 -16.66
N LEU A 334 20.61 6.71 -16.21
CA LEU A 334 19.75 5.55 -15.99
C LEU A 334 20.36 4.73 -14.86
N ARG A 335 19.55 4.17 -13.97
CA ARG A 335 19.98 3.22 -12.93
C ARG A 335 18.94 2.11 -12.85
N LEU A 336 19.31 0.88 -13.19
CA LEU A 336 18.35 -0.21 -13.28
C LEU A 336 17.92 -0.68 -11.88
N VAL A 337 16.72 -1.26 -11.83
CA VAL A 337 16.10 -1.84 -10.63
C VAL A 337 15.57 -3.24 -10.94
N ARG A 338 15.35 -4.04 -9.89
CA ARG A 338 14.66 -5.33 -9.92
C ARG A 338 13.93 -5.56 -8.59
N GLY A 339 13.01 -6.53 -8.56
CA GLY A 339 12.17 -6.83 -7.40
C GLY A 339 10.70 -6.42 -7.58
N PRO A 340 9.88 -6.50 -6.51
CA PRO A 340 8.45 -6.23 -6.58
C PRO A 340 8.22 -4.78 -7.03
N MET A 341 7.51 -4.61 -8.15
CA MET A 341 7.33 -3.29 -8.75
C MET A 341 6.49 -2.39 -7.85
N ILE A 342 7.03 -1.20 -7.52
CA ILE A 342 6.25 -0.17 -6.83
C ILE A 342 5.46 0.60 -7.90
N PRO A 343 4.12 0.54 -7.89
CA PRO A 343 3.31 1.27 -8.84
C PRO A 343 3.48 2.77 -8.61
N ASP A 344 3.50 3.54 -9.71
CA ASP A 344 3.50 4.98 -9.61
C ASP A 344 2.15 5.48 -9.08
N ALA A 345 2.18 6.41 -8.12
CA ALA A 345 1.03 7.26 -7.88
C ALA A 345 0.71 8.05 -9.17
N PRO A 346 -0.59 8.23 -9.52
CA PRO A 346 -0.96 9.03 -10.68
C PRO A 346 -0.59 10.49 -10.43
N SER A 347 0.29 11.05 -11.27
CA SER A 347 0.57 12.48 -11.22
C SER A 347 -0.68 13.28 -11.61
N LYS A 348 -0.65 14.61 -11.46
CA LYS A 348 -1.76 15.43 -11.96
C LYS A 348 -1.88 15.33 -13.47
N GLU A 349 -0.77 15.16 -14.18
CA GLU A 349 -0.70 14.87 -15.61
C GLU A 349 -1.15 13.44 -15.99
N ASP A 350 -1.28 12.50 -15.04
CA ASP A 350 -1.95 11.21 -15.32
C ASP A 350 -3.46 11.25 -15.07
N GLN A 351 -3.87 12.10 -14.13
CA GLN A 351 -5.29 12.42 -13.87
C GLN A 351 -5.87 13.29 -15.00
N GLU A 352 -5.00 14.02 -15.70
CA GLU A 352 -5.25 14.52 -17.04
C GLU A 352 -5.02 13.41 -18.07
N ASP A 353 -6.09 12.66 -18.38
CA ASP A 353 -6.13 11.82 -19.57
C ASP A 353 -5.57 12.55 -20.79
N PRO A 354 -4.69 11.92 -21.59
CA PRO A 354 -3.99 12.63 -22.63
C PRO A 354 -4.99 13.13 -23.65
N ASN A 355 -4.77 14.33 -24.20
CA ASN A 355 -5.73 14.91 -25.13
C ASN A 355 -5.91 14.04 -26.39
N TYR A 356 -4.97 13.10 -26.62
CA TYR A 356 -5.01 12.10 -27.67
C TYR A 356 -4.34 10.76 -27.28
N ILE A 357 -4.85 9.65 -27.82
CA ILE A 357 -4.29 8.29 -27.70
C ILE A 357 -4.25 7.65 -29.10
N PRO A 358 -3.07 7.32 -29.65
CA PRO A 358 -2.96 6.63 -30.94
C PRO A 358 -3.41 5.17 -30.83
N LEU A 359 -4.13 4.67 -31.84
CA LEU A 359 -4.64 3.29 -31.88
C LEU A 359 -4.36 2.59 -33.23
N THR A 360 -4.13 1.27 -33.19
CA THR A 360 -4.05 0.42 -34.39
C THR A 360 -5.41 0.31 -35.10
N ASN A 361 -5.41 -0.22 -36.32
CA ASN A 361 -6.65 -0.49 -37.06
C ASN A 361 -7.61 -1.46 -36.34
N GLU A 362 -7.15 -2.18 -35.33
CA GLU A 362 -7.95 -3.09 -34.48
C GLU A 362 -8.48 -2.39 -33.22
N GLY A 363 -8.24 -1.09 -33.06
CA GLY A 363 -8.69 -0.28 -31.92
C GLY A 363 -7.90 -0.49 -30.64
N LYS A 364 -6.67 -1.03 -30.74
CA LYS A 364 -5.77 -1.33 -29.61
C LYS A 364 -4.62 -0.34 -29.54
N LEU A 365 -3.96 -0.24 -28.39
CA LEU A 365 -2.69 0.50 -28.27
C LEU A 365 -1.64 -0.11 -29.22
N PRO A 366 -0.95 0.70 -30.05
CA PRO A 366 0.07 0.20 -30.97
C PRO A 366 1.32 -0.27 -30.22
N LYS A 367 1.90 -1.39 -30.67
CA LYS A 367 3.25 -1.78 -30.22
C LYS A 367 4.29 -0.80 -30.77
N ILE A 368 5.43 -0.68 -30.08
CA ILE A 368 6.51 0.25 -30.43
C ILE A 368 6.93 0.07 -31.90
N GLY A 369 6.74 1.12 -32.71
CA GLY A 369 7.04 1.11 -34.15
C GLY A 369 5.91 0.65 -35.07
N GLN A 370 4.73 0.27 -34.56
CA GLN A 370 3.54 0.07 -35.40
C GLN A 370 2.91 1.41 -35.77
N PRO A 371 2.45 1.60 -37.02
CA PRO A 371 1.65 2.76 -37.39
C PRO A 371 0.28 2.71 -36.71
N TYR A 372 -0.16 3.85 -36.17
CA TYR A 372 -1.54 4.04 -35.74
C TYR A 372 -2.41 4.39 -36.96
N ALA A 373 -3.69 4.00 -36.89
CA ALA A 373 -4.69 4.31 -37.91
C ALA A 373 -5.57 5.49 -37.50
N CYS A 374 -5.93 5.55 -36.21
CA CYS A 374 -6.77 6.61 -35.66
C CYS A 374 -6.26 7.07 -34.29
N VAL A 375 -6.96 8.05 -33.74
CA VAL A 375 -6.63 8.73 -32.49
C VAL A 375 -7.90 8.86 -31.64
N ASP A 376 -7.93 8.28 -30.44
CA ASP A 376 -8.98 8.51 -29.42
C ASP A 376 -8.64 9.80 -28.66
N ILE A 377 -9.52 10.80 -28.70
CA ILE A 377 -9.28 12.13 -28.11
C ILE A 377 -10.14 12.35 -26.88
N ASN A 378 -9.56 12.97 -25.84
CA ASN A 378 -10.15 13.04 -24.50
C ASN A 378 -11.56 13.65 -24.50
N ASP A 379 -12.47 13.05 -23.72
CA ASP A 379 -13.94 13.21 -23.75
C ASP A 379 -14.46 14.66 -23.73
N ARG A 380 -13.63 15.61 -23.29
CA ARG A 380 -13.99 17.03 -23.08
C ARG A 380 -13.70 17.92 -24.29
N ALA A 381 -12.86 17.46 -25.22
CA ALA A 381 -12.16 18.36 -26.13
C ALA A 381 -13.05 18.94 -27.25
N LEU A 382 -13.89 18.13 -27.91
CA LEU A 382 -14.70 18.60 -29.06
C LEU A 382 -16.12 19.05 -28.72
N LEU A 383 -16.86 18.36 -27.85
CA LEU A 383 -18.31 18.58 -27.73
C LEU A 383 -18.72 19.93 -27.12
N ALA A 384 -19.56 20.68 -27.83
CA ALA A 384 -20.09 21.96 -27.36
C ALA A 384 -21.15 21.82 -26.24
N ASN A 385 -21.76 20.64 -26.10
CA ASN A 385 -22.85 20.37 -25.15
C ASN A 385 -22.39 19.85 -23.77
N LYS A 386 -21.07 19.76 -23.52
CA LYS A 386 -20.45 19.22 -22.29
C LYS A 386 -20.84 17.77 -21.92
N GLN A 387 -21.42 16.99 -22.83
CA GLN A 387 -21.60 15.55 -22.62
C GLN A 387 -20.24 14.83 -22.66
N LYS A 388 -20.10 13.75 -21.87
CA LYS A 388 -18.96 12.83 -22.01
C LYS A 388 -19.25 11.84 -23.14
N ALA A 389 -18.44 11.88 -24.19
CA ALA A 389 -18.43 10.86 -25.23
C ALA A 389 -16.99 10.43 -25.49
N GLU A 390 -16.79 9.18 -25.88
CA GLU A 390 -15.53 8.75 -26.46
C GLU A 390 -15.53 9.16 -27.93
N ILE A 391 -14.47 9.84 -28.36
CA ILE A 391 -14.40 10.44 -29.69
C ILE A 391 -13.13 9.94 -30.34
N ARG A 392 -13.22 9.40 -31.56
CA ARG A 392 -12.05 8.98 -32.34
C ARG A 392 -11.99 9.76 -33.64
N LEU A 393 -10.78 10.13 -34.05
CA LEU A 393 -10.47 10.71 -35.36
C LEU A 393 -9.68 9.68 -36.18
N LEU A 394 -10.25 9.22 -37.29
CA LEU A 394 -9.59 8.35 -38.26
C LEU A 394 -9.03 9.22 -39.38
N THR A 395 -7.71 9.15 -39.54
CA THR A 395 -7.01 9.72 -40.68
C THR A 395 -6.81 8.61 -41.72
N PRO A 396 -7.08 8.86 -43.02
CA PRO A 396 -6.78 7.89 -44.05
C PRO A 396 -5.28 7.52 -44.04
N SER A 397 -4.98 6.22 -43.96
CA SER A 397 -3.63 5.69 -44.01
C SER A 397 -3.29 5.18 -45.41
N ASP A 398 -1.99 5.03 -45.68
CA ASP A 398 -1.39 4.70 -46.99
C ASP A 398 -2.00 3.50 -47.73
N LYS A 399 -2.74 2.63 -47.03
CA LYS A 399 -3.44 1.47 -47.61
C LYS A 399 -4.78 1.81 -48.27
N ASN A 400 -5.46 2.88 -47.83
CA ASN A 400 -6.80 3.27 -48.30
C ASN A 400 -6.77 4.61 -49.06
N ALA A 401 -6.07 5.61 -48.51
CA ALA A 401 -5.70 6.87 -49.17
C ALA A 401 -4.64 7.57 -48.31
N PRO A 402 -3.56 8.15 -48.86
CA PRO A 402 -2.60 8.94 -48.09
C PRO A 402 -3.25 10.13 -47.38
N ALA A 403 -2.85 10.38 -46.13
CA ALA A 403 -3.42 11.41 -45.24
C ALA A 403 -3.37 12.86 -45.79
N ASN A 404 -2.53 13.12 -46.80
CA ASN A 404 -2.38 14.42 -47.46
C ASN A 404 -3.19 14.55 -48.77
N GLN A 405 -3.79 13.47 -49.29
CA GLN A 405 -4.49 13.46 -50.57
C GLN A 405 -5.90 14.07 -50.47
N SER A 406 -6.25 14.93 -51.42
CA SER A 406 -7.63 15.37 -51.63
C SER A 406 -8.42 14.32 -52.42
N LEU A 407 -9.59 13.94 -51.90
CA LEU A 407 -10.49 12.94 -52.47
C LEU A 407 -11.74 13.57 -53.11
N SER A 408 -12.24 12.95 -54.17
CA SER A 408 -13.53 13.29 -54.79
C SER A 408 -14.73 12.66 -54.04
N PRO A 409 -15.97 13.16 -54.19
CA PRO A 409 -17.16 12.65 -53.50
C PRO A 409 -17.34 11.12 -53.48
N GLU A 410 -17.12 10.42 -54.59
CA GLU A 410 -17.29 8.96 -54.65
C GLU A 410 -16.16 8.20 -53.93
N GLN A 411 -14.94 8.78 -53.88
CA GLN A 411 -13.86 8.25 -53.05
C GLN A 411 -14.15 8.44 -51.55
N VAL A 412 -14.80 9.55 -51.16
CA VAL A 412 -15.25 9.78 -49.77
C VAL A 412 -16.28 8.73 -49.34
N LYS A 413 -17.28 8.43 -50.20
CA LYS A 413 -18.26 7.35 -49.96
C LYS A 413 -17.58 5.98 -49.81
N THR A 414 -16.65 5.67 -50.72
CA THR A 414 -15.89 4.40 -50.69
C THR A 414 -15.09 4.27 -49.39
N LEU A 415 -14.35 5.31 -49.00
CA LEU A 415 -13.59 5.37 -47.75
C LEU A 415 -14.48 5.20 -46.50
N LEU A 416 -15.65 5.84 -46.47
CA LEU A 416 -16.64 5.69 -45.38
C LEU A 416 -17.16 4.25 -45.26
N ALA A 417 -17.50 3.62 -46.38
CA ALA A 417 -17.95 2.22 -46.39
C ALA A 417 -16.83 1.28 -45.90
N THR A 418 -15.59 1.46 -46.37
CA THR A 418 -14.43 0.67 -45.93
C THR A 418 -14.12 0.88 -44.44
N SER A 419 -14.22 2.11 -43.93
CA SER A 419 -13.98 2.42 -42.52
C SER A 419 -15.04 1.78 -41.61
N ASN A 420 -16.31 1.81 -42.03
CA ASN A 420 -17.41 1.21 -41.27
C ASN A 420 -17.45 -0.33 -41.29
N ALA A 421 -16.56 -1.00 -42.03
CA ALA A 421 -16.30 -2.43 -41.88
C ALA A 421 -15.55 -2.80 -40.58
N GLY A 422 -15.13 -1.81 -39.77
CA GLY A 422 -14.55 -2.03 -38.43
C GLY A 422 -13.21 -1.33 -38.17
N ALA A 423 -12.85 -0.31 -38.95
CA ALA A 423 -11.58 0.40 -38.79
C ALA A 423 -11.45 1.01 -37.39
N CYS A 424 -10.29 0.80 -36.77
CA CYS A 424 -10.00 1.19 -35.39
C CYS A 424 -10.97 0.59 -34.34
N GLY A 425 -11.49 -0.61 -34.62
CA GLY A 425 -12.38 -1.35 -33.71
C GLY A 425 -13.78 -0.76 -33.57
N VAL A 426 -14.19 0.15 -34.45
CA VAL A 426 -15.52 0.79 -34.45
C VAL A 426 -16.11 0.89 -35.87
N SER A 427 -17.44 0.96 -35.97
CA SER A 427 -18.21 0.88 -37.23
C SER A 427 -19.20 2.04 -37.42
N ASN A 428 -18.96 3.17 -36.75
CA ASN A 428 -19.80 4.37 -36.69
C ASN A 428 -19.07 5.64 -37.17
N TRP A 429 -18.14 5.50 -38.11
CA TRP A 429 -17.44 6.60 -38.76
C TRP A 429 -18.38 7.42 -39.64
N ARG A 430 -18.30 8.75 -39.46
CA ARG A 430 -18.97 9.76 -40.29
C ARG A 430 -18.00 10.90 -40.62
N LEU A 431 -18.41 11.80 -41.51
CA LEU A 431 -17.77 13.10 -41.63
C LEU A 431 -18.09 13.99 -40.40
N PRO A 432 -17.19 14.90 -40.02
CA PRO A 432 -17.50 15.94 -39.05
C PRO A 432 -18.49 16.96 -39.63
N THR A 433 -19.24 17.62 -38.74
CA THR A 433 -19.98 18.85 -39.08
C THR A 433 -19.01 20.02 -39.23
N SER A 434 -19.43 21.12 -39.87
CA SER A 434 -18.60 22.32 -40.02
C SER A 434 -18.13 22.91 -38.68
N ALA A 435 -18.94 22.79 -37.63
CA ALA A 435 -18.58 23.23 -36.27
C ALA A 435 -17.51 22.33 -35.64
N GLU A 436 -17.66 21.01 -35.77
CA GLU A 436 -16.67 20.04 -35.27
C GLU A 436 -15.34 20.16 -36.02
N MET A 437 -15.38 20.24 -37.36
CA MET A 437 -14.17 20.35 -38.17
C MET A 437 -13.47 21.70 -37.95
N SER A 438 -14.21 22.80 -37.82
CA SER A 438 -13.63 24.09 -37.41
C SER A 438 -12.90 23.97 -36.08
N LYS A 439 -13.49 23.27 -35.10
CA LYS A 439 -12.87 23.09 -33.77
C LYS A 439 -11.65 22.17 -33.81
N ILE A 440 -11.69 21.08 -34.59
CA ILE A 440 -10.52 20.21 -34.86
C ILE A 440 -9.39 21.04 -35.48
N LEU A 441 -9.69 21.89 -36.47
CA LEU A 441 -8.71 22.77 -37.10
C LEU A 441 -8.15 23.80 -36.11
N THR A 442 -9.00 24.48 -35.32
CA THR A 442 -8.52 25.40 -34.27
C THR A 442 -7.58 24.68 -33.30
N MET A 443 -7.95 23.51 -32.78
CA MET A 443 -7.13 22.76 -31.83
C MET A 443 -5.82 22.21 -32.42
N ALA A 444 -5.79 21.87 -33.72
CA ALA A 444 -4.59 21.35 -34.37
C ALA A 444 -3.66 22.44 -34.95
N LEU A 445 -4.13 23.70 -34.98
CA LEU A 445 -3.39 24.84 -35.54
C LEU A 445 -3.03 25.90 -34.48
N ASP A 446 -3.63 25.82 -33.30
CA ASP A 446 -3.18 26.48 -32.09
C ASP A 446 -1.68 26.21 -31.86
N THR A 447 -0.93 27.27 -31.55
CA THR A 447 0.50 27.20 -31.31
C THR A 447 0.87 26.70 -29.92
N GLU A 448 -0.08 26.76 -28.97
CA GLU A 448 0.09 26.26 -27.60
C GLU A 448 -0.37 24.79 -27.51
N ASN A 449 -1.39 24.38 -28.27
CA ASN A 449 -1.81 22.98 -28.39
C ASN A 449 -0.92 22.16 -29.35
N THR A 450 0.30 21.84 -28.91
CA THR A 450 1.24 21.05 -29.72
C THR A 450 0.82 19.56 -29.86
N GLU A 451 -0.09 19.07 -29.01
CA GLU A 451 -0.50 17.68 -28.91
C GLU A 451 -1.32 17.17 -30.10
N LEU A 452 -2.50 17.74 -30.37
CA LEU A 452 -3.34 17.26 -31.47
C LEU A 452 -2.63 17.44 -32.82
N ARG A 453 -1.77 18.46 -32.91
CA ARG A 453 -0.90 18.72 -34.06
C ARG A 453 0.18 17.65 -34.26
N GLN A 454 0.71 17.05 -33.19
CA GLN A 454 1.61 15.89 -33.27
C GLN A 454 0.86 14.59 -33.61
N ALA A 455 -0.39 14.45 -33.14
CA ALA A 455 -1.26 13.31 -33.42
C ALA A 455 -1.83 13.30 -34.85
N MET A 456 -2.01 14.48 -35.44
CA MET A 456 -2.64 14.70 -36.75
C MET A 456 -1.76 15.63 -37.62
N PRO A 457 -0.48 15.29 -37.90
CA PRO A 457 0.51 16.20 -38.50
C PRO A 457 0.21 16.58 -39.96
N TYR A 458 -0.80 15.95 -40.57
CA TYR A 458 -1.30 16.23 -41.91
C TYR A 458 -2.41 17.31 -41.94
N LEU A 459 -2.79 17.85 -40.77
CA LEU A 459 -3.70 18.99 -40.66
C LEU A 459 -2.97 20.29 -41.02
N ASP A 460 -3.51 20.98 -42.02
CA ASP A 460 -2.89 22.03 -42.80
C ASP A 460 -3.88 23.18 -42.92
N ASN A 461 -3.48 24.39 -42.52
CA ASN A 461 -4.35 25.55 -42.50
C ASN A 461 -4.72 26.08 -43.91
N LYS A 462 -4.02 25.62 -44.96
CA LYS A 462 -4.29 25.97 -46.36
C LYS A 462 -5.15 24.91 -47.09
N ALA A 463 -5.35 23.74 -46.49
CA ALA A 463 -6.17 22.69 -47.08
C ALA A 463 -7.65 22.87 -46.76
N SER A 464 -8.51 22.40 -47.67
CA SER A 464 -9.95 22.23 -47.45
C SER A 464 -10.26 20.79 -47.06
N TYR A 465 -11.25 20.61 -46.18
CA TYR A 465 -11.66 19.31 -45.63
C TYR A 465 -13.16 19.09 -45.83
N TRP A 466 -13.55 17.88 -46.22
CA TRP A 466 -14.96 17.50 -46.36
C TRP A 466 -15.70 17.46 -45.01
N VAL A 467 -16.92 17.98 -45.02
CA VAL A 467 -17.88 18.03 -43.89
C VAL A 467 -19.30 17.72 -44.40
N GLY A 468 -20.21 17.36 -43.49
CA GLY A 468 -21.63 17.11 -43.81
C GLY A 468 -21.97 15.62 -43.93
N THR A 469 -22.74 15.25 -44.95
CA THR A 469 -23.12 13.84 -45.24
C THR A 469 -22.66 13.42 -46.63
N THR A 470 -22.74 12.14 -46.96
CA THR A 470 -22.43 11.61 -48.31
C THR A 470 -23.29 12.19 -49.43
N ASP A 471 -24.45 12.74 -49.08
CA ASP A 471 -25.47 13.24 -50.00
C ASP A 471 -25.52 14.78 -49.99
N GLN A 472 -24.99 15.39 -48.93
CA GLN A 472 -24.84 16.84 -48.74
C GLN A 472 -23.41 17.13 -48.27
N LEU A 473 -22.46 16.90 -49.18
CA LEU A 473 -21.06 17.25 -48.97
C LEU A 473 -20.86 18.77 -49.09
N SER A 474 -19.94 19.28 -48.28
CA SER A 474 -19.37 20.63 -48.40
C SER A 474 -17.96 20.59 -47.83
N SER A 475 -17.16 21.64 -48.03
CA SER A 475 -15.83 21.74 -47.42
C SER A 475 -15.62 23.06 -46.70
N ILE A 476 -14.72 23.06 -45.73
CA ILE A 476 -14.22 24.25 -45.04
C ILE A 476 -12.69 24.23 -45.00
N SER A 477 -12.07 25.39 -44.76
CA SER A 477 -10.65 25.51 -44.42
C SER A 477 -10.46 26.46 -43.23
N ALA A 478 -9.31 26.38 -42.56
CA ALA A 478 -9.06 27.22 -41.37
C ALA A 478 -9.12 28.73 -41.66
N ASN A 479 -8.79 29.13 -42.90
CA ASN A 479 -8.84 30.51 -43.36
C ASN A 479 -10.17 30.90 -44.04
N SER A 480 -11.10 29.96 -44.20
CA SER A 480 -12.42 30.20 -44.81
C SER A 480 -13.47 29.24 -44.21
N PRO A 481 -14.19 29.66 -43.13
CA PRO A 481 -15.18 28.81 -42.47
C PRO A 481 -16.53 28.72 -43.23
N ASN A 482 -16.69 29.48 -44.32
CA ASN A 482 -17.85 29.39 -45.19
C ASN A 482 -17.77 28.13 -46.05
N ALA A 483 -18.91 27.45 -46.25
CA ALA A 483 -18.97 26.24 -47.05
C ALA A 483 -18.56 26.47 -48.51
N GLN A 484 -17.54 25.75 -48.98
CA GLN A 484 -17.06 25.72 -50.36
C GLN A 484 -17.31 24.34 -50.97
N ASN A 485 -17.49 24.28 -52.30
CA ASN A 485 -17.79 23.03 -53.02
C ASN A 485 -16.70 22.70 -54.08
N PRO A 486 -15.52 22.24 -53.66
CA PRO A 486 -14.38 21.96 -54.55
C PRO A 486 -14.52 20.61 -55.26
N ALA A 487 -13.76 20.41 -56.34
CA ALA A 487 -13.71 19.12 -57.03
C ALA A 487 -13.11 17.98 -56.17
N ALA A 488 -12.24 18.32 -55.21
CA ALA A 488 -11.69 17.39 -54.21
C ALA A 488 -11.24 18.14 -52.95
N ALA A 489 -11.32 17.50 -51.79
CA ALA A 489 -10.85 18.00 -50.50
C ALA A 489 -10.30 16.85 -49.63
N ARG A 490 -9.51 17.14 -48.59
CA ARG A 490 -9.00 16.11 -47.67
C ARG A 490 -10.13 15.56 -46.80
N VAL A 491 -9.92 14.39 -46.18
CA VAL A 491 -10.90 13.73 -45.29
C VAL A 491 -10.30 13.52 -43.90
N VAL A 492 -11.07 13.88 -42.88
CA VAL A 492 -10.97 13.32 -41.53
C VAL A 492 -12.32 12.66 -41.26
N LEU A 493 -12.32 11.43 -40.74
CA LEU A 493 -13.55 10.79 -40.25
C LEU A 493 -13.59 10.84 -38.72
N ILE A 494 -14.77 11.04 -38.18
CA ILE A 494 -15.04 11.08 -36.73
C ILE A 494 -15.98 9.93 -36.35
N SER A 495 -15.62 9.23 -35.29
CA SER A 495 -16.48 8.29 -34.56
C SER A 495 -16.80 8.91 -33.20
N GLN A 496 -18.04 8.76 -32.76
CA GLN A 496 -18.51 9.22 -31.45
C GLN A 496 -19.36 8.14 -30.81
N THR A 497 -18.92 7.68 -29.64
CA THR A 497 -19.66 6.76 -28.79
C THR A 497 -20.04 7.51 -27.53
N ALA A 498 -21.34 7.74 -27.30
CA ALA A 498 -21.79 8.28 -26.03
C ALA A 498 -21.31 7.35 -24.90
N ARG A 499 -20.56 7.85 -23.93
CA ARG A 499 -20.20 7.02 -22.77
C ARG A 499 -21.49 6.60 -22.07
N PRO A 500 -21.62 5.36 -21.60
CA PRO A 500 -22.79 4.93 -20.84
C PRO A 500 -22.89 5.77 -19.58
N PHE A 501 -23.80 6.75 -19.59
CA PHE A 501 -24.20 7.43 -18.38
C PHE A 501 -25.00 6.42 -17.57
N PHE A 502 -24.57 6.10 -16.34
CA PHE A 502 -25.31 5.18 -15.49
C PHE A 502 -26.72 5.72 -15.30
N GLU A 503 -27.68 5.00 -15.89
CA GLU A 503 -29.04 5.47 -16.02
C GLU A 503 -29.64 5.57 -14.62
N ARG A 504 -29.80 6.83 -14.17
CA ARG A 504 -30.33 7.11 -12.84
C ARG A 504 -31.79 6.71 -12.82
N VAL A 505 -32.07 5.52 -12.31
CA VAL A 505 -33.42 5.04 -12.02
C VAL A 505 -34.17 6.17 -11.29
N PRO A 506 -35.24 6.75 -11.87
CA PRO A 506 -35.90 7.90 -11.29
C PRO A 506 -36.34 7.61 -9.86
N SER A 507 -36.07 8.55 -8.95
CA SER A 507 -36.54 8.44 -7.56
C SER A 507 -38.05 8.23 -7.56
N SER A 508 -38.48 7.13 -6.96
CA SER A 508 -39.91 6.85 -6.81
C SER A 508 -40.61 7.93 -5.96
N PRO A 509 -41.94 8.05 -6.07
CA PRO A 509 -42.72 8.93 -5.20
C PRO A 509 -42.38 8.67 -3.72
N ASN A 510 -42.24 9.72 -2.92
CA ASN A 510 -41.86 9.64 -1.50
C ASN A 510 -43.03 9.19 -0.60
N THR A 511 -43.87 8.30 -1.12
CA THR A 511 -45.12 7.81 -0.52
C THR A 511 -44.82 6.61 0.38
N ARG A 512 -45.44 6.56 1.56
CA ARG A 512 -45.39 5.38 2.44
C ARG A 512 -46.42 4.32 1.98
N PRO A 513 -46.17 3.02 2.17
CA PRO A 513 -47.19 1.98 1.97
C PRO A 513 -48.40 2.22 2.86
N SER A 514 -49.57 1.74 2.45
CA SER A 514 -50.78 1.76 3.27
C SER A 514 -50.69 0.79 4.45
N GLU A 515 -51.45 1.06 5.51
CA GLU A 515 -51.57 0.12 6.66
C GLU A 515 -52.11 -1.26 6.23
N ALA A 516 -52.85 -1.36 5.13
CA ALA A 516 -53.29 -2.64 4.58
C ALA A 516 -52.14 -3.46 3.96
N GLU A 517 -51.23 -2.80 3.22
CA GLU A 517 -50.01 -3.43 2.69
C GLU A 517 -49.08 -3.84 3.84
N LEU A 518 -48.88 -2.96 4.81
CA LEU A 518 -48.05 -3.21 6.00
C LEU A 518 -48.61 -4.37 6.82
N ALA A 519 -49.93 -4.44 7.05
CA ALA A 519 -50.56 -5.58 7.73
C ALA A 519 -50.42 -6.89 6.94
N SER A 520 -50.52 -6.83 5.60
CA SER A 520 -50.35 -8.00 4.72
C SER A 520 -48.91 -8.53 4.74
N TRP A 521 -47.91 -7.66 4.62
CA TRP A 521 -46.50 -8.05 4.75
C TRP A 521 -46.19 -8.56 6.17
N ARG A 522 -46.76 -7.93 7.20
CA ARG A 522 -46.58 -8.35 8.61
C ARG A 522 -47.08 -9.78 8.83
N ASP A 523 -48.20 -10.14 8.22
CA ASP A 523 -48.71 -11.52 8.27
C ASP A 523 -47.80 -12.49 7.52
N GLN A 524 -47.48 -12.18 6.27
CA GLN A 524 -46.59 -13.00 5.40
C GLN A 524 -45.24 -13.26 6.05
N TYR A 525 -44.52 -12.20 6.46
CA TYR A 525 -43.20 -12.32 7.07
C TYR A 525 -43.23 -13.05 8.43
N SER A 526 -44.33 -12.95 9.19
CA SER A 526 -44.47 -13.68 10.47
C SER A 526 -44.65 -15.20 10.31
N ARG A 527 -44.93 -15.69 9.09
CA ARG A 527 -45.01 -17.12 8.76
C ARG A 527 -43.64 -17.72 8.42
N TYR A 528 -42.62 -17.30 9.17
CA TYR A 528 -41.25 -17.82 9.07
C TYR A 528 -41.22 -19.32 9.34
N GLN A 529 -40.43 -20.04 8.55
CA GLN A 529 -40.21 -21.48 8.68
C GLN A 529 -38.73 -21.72 9.04
N PRO A 530 -38.42 -22.02 10.33
CA PRO A 530 -37.08 -22.35 10.77
C PRO A 530 -36.46 -23.48 9.92
N GLY A 531 -35.20 -23.30 9.52
CA GLY A 531 -34.48 -24.27 8.69
C GLY A 531 -34.80 -24.25 7.19
N SER A 532 -35.84 -23.54 6.72
CA SER A 532 -36.08 -23.41 5.27
C SER A 532 -35.17 -22.37 4.62
N SER A 533 -34.45 -22.77 3.57
CA SER A 533 -33.60 -21.87 2.79
C SER A 533 -34.40 -20.89 1.93
N THR A 534 -35.59 -21.27 1.45
CA THR A 534 -36.52 -20.36 0.79
C THR A 534 -37.80 -20.27 1.62
N GLN A 535 -38.25 -19.06 1.92
CA GLN A 535 -39.38 -18.82 2.82
C GLN A 535 -40.68 -18.73 2.01
N PRO A 536 -41.52 -19.79 1.94
CA PRO A 536 -42.54 -19.93 0.89
C PRO A 536 -43.77 -19.02 1.10
N ASN A 537 -43.93 -18.48 2.31
CA ASN A 537 -45.02 -17.55 2.65
C ASN A 537 -44.61 -16.07 2.53
N TRP A 538 -43.34 -15.79 2.20
CA TRP A 538 -42.83 -14.42 2.11
C TRP A 538 -42.99 -13.87 0.69
N PRO A 539 -43.07 -12.53 0.51
CA PRO A 539 -42.94 -11.91 -0.81
C PRO A 539 -41.67 -12.40 -1.52
N ALA A 540 -41.76 -12.70 -2.82
CA ALA A 540 -40.63 -13.17 -3.60
C ALA A 540 -39.51 -12.10 -3.64
N PRO A 541 -38.24 -12.46 -3.34
CA PRO A 541 -37.13 -11.51 -3.37
C PRO A 541 -36.69 -11.19 -4.80
N THR A 542 -36.11 -10.00 -5.01
CA THR A 542 -35.61 -9.57 -6.33
C THR A 542 -34.17 -10.03 -6.55
N LEU A 543 -34.02 -11.28 -7.00
CA LEU A 543 -32.73 -11.93 -7.22
C LEU A 543 -32.19 -11.76 -8.66
N ASP A 544 -30.94 -11.36 -8.80
CA ASP A 544 -30.17 -11.43 -10.04
C ASP A 544 -29.83 -12.90 -10.40
N ALA A 545 -29.37 -13.12 -11.64
CA ALA A 545 -29.09 -14.47 -12.13
C ALA A 545 -27.96 -15.17 -11.37
N SER A 546 -26.94 -14.40 -10.97
CA SER A 546 -25.80 -14.83 -10.15
C SER A 546 -26.19 -15.32 -8.76
N THR A 547 -27.15 -14.66 -8.10
CA THR A 547 -27.58 -15.01 -6.74
C THR A 547 -28.48 -16.26 -6.68
N LYS A 548 -29.22 -16.59 -7.74
CA LYS A 548 -30.28 -17.62 -7.70
C LYS A 548 -29.77 -19.02 -7.31
N GLU A 549 -28.55 -19.36 -7.71
CA GLU A 549 -27.93 -20.63 -7.32
C GLU A 549 -27.29 -20.48 -5.94
N GLY A 550 -27.64 -21.38 -5.00
CA GLY A 550 -27.15 -21.31 -3.62
C GLY A 550 -27.83 -20.27 -2.72
N PHE A 551 -28.83 -19.51 -3.20
CA PHE A 551 -29.59 -18.57 -2.38
C PHE A 551 -30.22 -19.21 -1.14
N ALA A 552 -30.06 -18.56 0.01
CA ALA A 552 -30.88 -18.78 1.20
C ALA A 552 -31.36 -17.43 1.75
N ASP A 553 -32.63 -17.36 2.15
CA ASP A 553 -33.28 -16.14 2.65
C ASP A 553 -32.78 -15.74 4.05
N LEU A 554 -33.28 -14.60 4.53
CA LEU A 554 -33.00 -14.12 5.88
C LEU A 554 -33.65 -15.04 6.95
N GLY A 555 -33.02 -15.17 8.11
CA GLY A 555 -33.50 -16.03 9.17
C GLY A 555 -32.77 -15.87 10.50
N LEU A 556 -33.17 -16.69 11.48
CA LEU A 556 -32.49 -16.83 12.77
C LEU A 556 -31.12 -17.48 12.58
N LEU A 557 -30.09 -16.98 13.27
CA LEU A 557 -28.77 -17.63 13.29
C LEU A 557 -28.89 -19.05 13.87
N PRO A 558 -28.23 -20.07 13.27
CA PRO A 558 -28.11 -21.39 13.87
C PRO A 558 -27.22 -21.35 15.12
N ALA A 559 -27.10 -22.48 15.83
CA ALA A 559 -26.06 -22.65 16.83
C ALA A 559 -24.65 -22.55 16.17
N PRO A 560 -23.66 -21.89 16.80
CA PRO A 560 -22.31 -21.80 16.26
C PRO A 560 -21.59 -23.15 16.34
N SER A 561 -20.85 -23.49 15.28
CA SER A 561 -20.07 -24.73 15.20
C SER A 561 -18.63 -24.53 15.71
N PHE A 562 -18.17 -25.49 16.51
CA PHE A 562 -16.78 -25.58 16.96
C PHE A 562 -16.11 -26.74 16.21
N PRO A 563 -14.91 -26.55 15.63
CA PRO A 563 -14.28 -27.58 14.79
C PRO A 563 -13.70 -28.71 15.65
N ALA A 564 -13.61 -29.93 15.10
CA ALA A 564 -13.18 -31.11 15.87
C ALA A 564 -11.74 -31.03 16.40
N ASN A 565 -10.87 -30.22 15.79
CA ASN A 565 -9.50 -29.95 16.24
C ASN A 565 -9.41 -28.83 17.29
N ASN A 566 -10.52 -28.15 17.59
CA ASN A 566 -10.66 -27.17 18.66
C ASN A 566 -12.10 -27.13 19.23
N PRO A 567 -12.52 -28.18 19.98
CA PRO A 567 -13.87 -28.27 20.54
C PRO A 567 -14.11 -27.22 21.63
N TYR A 568 -15.39 -26.90 21.85
CA TYR A 568 -15.84 -26.02 22.94
C TYR A 568 -15.52 -26.61 24.33
N SER A 569 -15.08 -25.74 25.24
CA SER A 569 -15.17 -25.95 26.70
C SER A 569 -15.20 -24.58 27.40
N PRO A 570 -15.96 -24.41 28.50
CA PRO A 570 -16.06 -23.11 29.19
C PRO A 570 -14.72 -22.64 29.76
N GLU A 571 -13.83 -23.55 30.16
CA GLU A 571 -12.46 -23.26 30.62
C GLU A 571 -11.63 -22.60 29.51
N LYS A 572 -11.78 -23.07 28.26
CA LYS A 572 -11.09 -22.54 27.10
C LYS A 572 -11.67 -21.19 26.64
N VAL A 573 -12.98 -20.97 26.82
CA VAL A 573 -13.60 -19.65 26.63
C VAL A 573 -13.03 -18.66 27.64
N ALA A 574 -12.96 -19.01 28.92
CA ALA A 574 -12.41 -18.13 29.96
C ALA A 574 -10.91 -17.82 29.75
N LEU A 575 -10.13 -18.81 29.30
CA LEU A 575 -8.74 -18.60 28.88
C LEU A 575 -8.65 -17.66 27.66
N GLY A 576 -9.49 -17.88 26.65
CA GLY A 576 -9.55 -17.04 25.45
C GLY A 576 -9.95 -15.60 25.73
N GLU A 577 -10.96 -15.39 26.60
CA GLU A 577 -11.41 -14.07 27.06
C GLU A 577 -10.28 -13.30 27.77
N LYS A 578 -9.55 -13.97 28.67
CA LYS A 578 -8.40 -13.37 29.35
C LYS A 578 -7.29 -13.02 28.37
N LEU A 579 -6.94 -13.91 27.43
CA LEU A 579 -5.92 -13.66 26.40
C LEU A 579 -6.31 -12.50 25.48
N PHE A 580 -7.57 -12.43 25.03
CA PHE A 580 -8.07 -11.38 24.13
C PHE A 580 -7.92 -9.97 24.70
N ALA A 581 -7.98 -9.84 26.04
CA ALA A 581 -7.76 -8.60 26.78
C ALA A 581 -6.34 -8.45 27.36
N ASP A 582 -5.42 -9.38 27.13
CA ASP A 582 -4.06 -9.35 27.69
C ASP A 582 -3.08 -8.63 26.76
N PRO A 583 -2.54 -7.47 27.15
CA PRO A 583 -1.66 -6.73 26.27
C PRO A 583 -0.26 -7.35 26.16
N ARG A 584 0.10 -8.34 27.00
CA ARG A 584 1.38 -9.10 26.90
C ARG A 584 1.48 -9.96 25.64
N LEU A 585 0.38 -10.11 24.89
CA LEU A 585 0.40 -10.65 23.53
C LEU A 585 1.14 -9.71 22.54
N SER A 586 1.21 -8.41 22.81
CA SER A 586 2.01 -7.45 22.03
C SER A 586 3.45 -7.36 22.52
N ARG A 587 4.31 -6.79 21.66
CA ARG A 587 5.74 -6.67 21.96
C ARG A 587 6.03 -5.74 23.14
N ASN A 588 5.33 -4.60 23.25
CA ASN A 588 5.51 -3.59 24.32
C ASN A 588 4.58 -3.79 25.52
N ASN A 589 3.81 -4.87 25.58
CA ASN A 589 2.82 -5.10 26.64
C ASN A 589 1.72 -4.00 26.73
N LEU A 590 1.43 -3.27 25.63
CA LEU A 590 0.42 -2.20 25.59
C LEU A 590 -0.82 -2.49 24.73
N ILE A 591 -0.75 -3.44 23.79
CA ILE A 591 -1.84 -3.72 22.83
C ILE A 591 -2.36 -5.15 23.01
N SER A 592 -3.69 -5.26 23.09
CA SER A 592 -4.46 -6.50 23.16
C SER A 592 -5.41 -6.58 21.96
N CYS A 593 -6.05 -7.72 21.72
CA CYS A 593 -7.10 -7.81 20.68
C CYS A 593 -8.25 -6.83 20.98
N ALA A 594 -8.62 -6.67 22.27
CA ALA A 594 -9.61 -5.71 22.74
C ALA A 594 -9.22 -4.23 22.53
N SER A 595 -7.96 -3.91 22.20
CA SER A 595 -7.52 -2.54 21.90
C SER A 595 -8.07 -2.03 20.56
N CYS A 596 -8.31 -2.92 19.60
CA CYS A 596 -8.90 -2.61 18.28
C CYS A 596 -10.30 -3.22 18.11
N HIS A 597 -10.70 -4.15 18.97
CA HIS A 597 -12.01 -4.80 18.96
C HIS A 597 -12.76 -4.52 20.26
N ASP A 598 -13.08 -3.24 20.54
CA ASP A 598 -13.70 -2.82 21.80
C ASP A 598 -15.14 -3.36 21.94
N PRO A 599 -15.46 -4.12 23.00
CA PRO A 599 -16.81 -4.64 23.26
C PRO A 599 -17.92 -3.57 23.28
N LYS A 600 -17.59 -2.32 23.60
CA LYS A 600 -18.54 -1.20 23.62
C LYS A 600 -18.85 -0.65 22.22
N ASN A 601 -17.92 -0.79 21.29
CA ASN A 601 -17.99 -0.31 19.90
C ASN A 601 -18.18 -1.50 18.94
N GLY A 602 -19.10 -2.41 19.30
CA GLY A 602 -19.47 -3.56 18.48
C GLY A 602 -18.36 -4.61 18.28
N TRP A 603 -17.32 -4.65 19.13
CA TRP A 603 -16.08 -5.42 18.94
C TRP A 603 -15.31 -5.05 17.66
N SER A 604 -15.32 -3.77 17.33
CA SER A 604 -14.60 -3.13 16.22
C SER A 604 -13.98 -1.82 16.70
N ASP A 605 -13.15 -1.20 15.87
CA ASP A 605 -12.54 0.09 16.17
C ASP A 605 -13.47 1.24 15.70
N PRO A 606 -13.86 2.18 16.59
CA PRO A 606 -14.61 3.37 16.18
C PRO A 606 -13.81 4.36 15.33
N LYS A 607 -12.50 4.17 15.16
CA LYS A 607 -11.64 4.95 14.26
C LYS A 607 -11.83 4.53 12.79
N GLU A 608 -11.30 5.35 11.90
CA GLU A 608 -11.15 5.01 10.48
C GLU A 608 -10.21 3.81 10.30
N LEU A 609 -9.00 3.91 10.88
CA LEU A 609 -7.94 2.92 10.87
C LEU A 609 -7.41 2.73 12.30
N SER A 610 -7.02 1.50 12.65
CA SER A 610 -6.50 1.17 13.99
C SER A 610 -5.04 1.56 14.18
N GLU A 611 -4.67 1.88 15.42
CA GLU A 611 -3.31 2.21 15.84
C GLU A 611 -2.58 0.97 16.39
N GLY A 612 -1.40 0.68 15.84
CA GLY A 612 -0.52 -0.42 16.24
C GLY A 612 0.57 -0.03 17.25
N HIS A 613 1.51 -0.96 17.42
CA HIS A 613 2.56 -1.02 18.44
C HIS A 613 3.20 0.31 18.87
N VAL A 614 3.54 1.20 17.92
CA VAL A 614 4.10 2.54 18.19
C VAL A 614 3.24 3.69 17.64
N GLY A 615 1.91 3.53 17.60
CA GLY A 615 0.96 4.55 17.12
C GLY A 615 0.88 4.67 15.59
N GLN A 616 1.48 3.73 14.86
CA GLN A 616 1.35 3.59 13.41
C GLN A 616 -0.09 3.19 13.02
N LEU A 617 -0.59 3.64 11.86
CA LEU A 617 -1.90 3.21 11.38
C LEU A 617 -1.82 1.91 10.56
N GLY A 618 -2.81 1.03 10.74
CA GLY A 618 -3.06 -0.09 9.85
C GLY A 618 -3.63 0.35 8.49
N SER A 619 -3.64 -0.54 7.50
CA SER A 619 -4.11 -0.23 6.13
C SER A 619 -5.62 -0.40 5.92
N ARG A 620 -6.36 -0.91 6.91
CA ARG A 620 -7.81 -1.14 6.85
C ARG A 620 -8.49 -0.92 8.20
N ASN A 621 -9.80 -0.64 8.17
CA ASN A 621 -10.67 -0.62 9.34
C ASN A 621 -10.82 -2.01 9.96
N ALA A 622 -10.81 -2.09 11.30
CA ALA A 622 -10.93 -3.32 12.06
C ALA A 622 -12.38 -3.85 12.09
N MET A 623 -12.63 -4.97 11.41
CA MET A 623 -13.94 -5.61 11.35
C MET A 623 -14.44 -6.04 12.74
N THR A 624 -15.75 -6.01 12.96
CA THR A 624 -16.36 -6.60 14.16
C THR A 624 -16.09 -8.12 14.25
N ILE A 625 -15.75 -8.61 15.45
CA ILE A 625 -15.64 -10.06 15.72
C ILE A 625 -17.01 -10.73 15.93
N ILE A 626 -18.09 -9.96 16.08
CA ILE A 626 -19.44 -10.50 16.34
C ILE A 626 -19.84 -11.42 15.18
N ASN A 627 -20.35 -12.62 15.48
CA ASN A 627 -20.77 -13.63 14.50
C ASN A 627 -19.66 -14.18 13.58
N THR A 628 -18.38 -13.95 13.87
CA THR A 628 -17.27 -14.58 13.13
C THR A 628 -17.32 -16.11 13.11
N ALA A 629 -18.00 -16.73 14.10
CA ALA A 629 -18.31 -18.16 14.14
C ALA A 629 -18.97 -18.73 12.86
N TYR A 630 -19.65 -17.90 12.06
CA TYR A 630 -20.35 -18.30 10.83
C TYR A 630 -19.65 -17.83 9.55
N VAL A 631 -18.44 -17.25 9.68
CA VAL A 631 -17.65 -16.74 8.54
C VAL A 631 -16.72 -17.84 8.00
N LYS A 632 -16.64 -17.98 6.67
CA LYS A 632 -15.88 -19.05 5.99
C LYS A 632 -14.40 -18.74 5.80
N GLU A 633 -14.11 -17.50 5.41
CA GLU A 633 -12.77 -16.96 5.19
C GLU A 633 -12.73 -15.58 5.88
N LEU A 634 -11.69 -15.32 6.67
CA LEU A 634 -11.59 -14.18 7.59
C LEU A 634 -10.87 -12.98 6.94
N PHE A 635 -10.94 -11.83 7.61
CA PHE A 635 -10.57 -10.50 7.10
C PHE A 635 -11.45 -10.01 5.93
N TRP A 636 -11.11 -8.83 5.39
CA TRP A 636 -11.75 -8.19 4.23
C TRP A 636 -11.44 -8.87 2.89
N ASP A 637 -10.29 -9.54 2.78
CA ASP A 637 -9.76 -10.16 1.55
C ASP A 637 -9.91 -11.70 1.52
N GLY A 638 -10.17 -12.33 2.66
CA GLY A 638 -10.29 -13.78 2.82
C GLY A 638 -8.98 -14.52 3.11
N ARG A 639 -7.90 -13.82 3.48
CA ARG A 639 -6.55 -14.43 3.54
C ARG A 639 -6.34 -15.50 4.62
N ALA A 640 -7.26 -15.66 5.57
CA ALA A 640 -7.20 -16.71 6.60
C ALA A 640 -8.46 -17.59 6.56
N LYS A 641 -8.30 -18.91 6.72
CA LYS A 641 -9.32 -19.95 6.54
C LYS A 641 -9.93 -20.42 7.87
N SER A 642 -9.49 -19.86 8.99
CA SER A 642 -9.99 -20.15 10.33
C SER A 642 -9.72 -18.98 11.27
N LEU A 643 -10.42 -18.94 12.42
CA LEU A 643 -10.13 -17.98 13.49
C LEU A 643 -8.78 -18.31 14.16
N GLU A 644 -8.42 -19.59 14.26
CA GLU A 644 -7.12 -20.04 14.74
C GLU A 644 -5.95 -19.48 13.90
N GLU A 645 -6.12 -19.41 12.58
CA GLU A 645 -5.15 -18.79 11.67
C GLU A 645 -5.22 -17.26 11.76
N GLN A 646 -6.43 -16.68 11.75
CA GLN A 646 -6.65 -15.24 11.84
C GLN A 646 -5.97 -14.64 13.07
N ALA A 647 -6.13 -15.24 14.25
CA ALA A 647 -5.63 -14.73 15.52
C ALA A 647 -4.10 -14.60 15.57
N THR A 648 -3.36 -15.39 14.76
CA THR A 648 -1.89 -15.26 14.65
C THR A 648 -1.45 -14.05 13.84
N GLY A 649 -2.31 -13.52 12.97
CA GLY A 649 -2.02 -12.38 12.08
C GLY A 649 -1.74 -11.08 12.85
N PRO A 650 -2.69 -10.56 13.65
CA PRO A 650 -2.51 -9.34 14.45
C PRO A 650 -1.30 -9.40 15.38
N ILE A 651 -1.07 -10.58 15.98
CA ILE A 651 0.04 -10.82 16.91
C ILE A 651 1.38 -10.50 16.23
N SER A 652 1.61 -11.03 15.02
CA SER A 652 2.89 -10.86 14.31
C SER A 652 2.93 -9.74 13.25
N ASN A 653 1.81 -9.09 12.92
CA ASN A 653 1.82 -7.95 12.01
C ASN A 653 2.59 -6.76 12.63
N PRO A 654 3.64 -6.21 11.97
CA PRO A 654 4.37 -5.05 12.48
C PRO A 654 3.54 -3.78 12.60
N LEU A 655 2.39 -3.67 11.91
CA LEU A 655 1.44 -2.56 12.01
C LEU A 655 0.37 -2.77 13.10
N GLU A 656 0.38 -3.91 13.80
CA GLU A 656 -0.59 -4.24 14.85
C GLU A 656 0.16 -4.50 16.17
N MET A 657 0.37 -5.75 16.57
CA MET A 657 0.94 -6.10 17.90
C MET A 657 2.46 -6.36 17.87
N HIS A 658 3.04 -6.52 16.68
CA HIS A 658 4.48 -6.64 16.39
C HIS A 658 5.27 -7.69 17.22
N GLN A 659 4.63 -8.78 17.63
CA GLN A 659 5.20 -9.83 18.48
C GLN A 659 5.38 -11.15 17.71
N SER A 660 6.50 -11.86 17.92
CA SER A 660 6.65 -13.20 17.31
C SER A 660 5.81 -14.24 18.06
N LEU A 661 5.29 -15.24 17.35
CA LEU A 661 4.43 -16.27 17.95
C LEU A 661 5.15 -17.08 19.05
N SER A 662 6.47 -17.29 18.93
CA SER A 662 7.28 -17.92 19.98
C SER A 662 7.42 -17.02 21.23
N GLN A 663 7.53 -15.71 21.07
CA GLN A 663 7.56 -14.76 22.18
C GLN A 663 6.23 -14.54 22.86
N THR A 664 5.15 -14.62 22.08
CA THR A 664 3.80 -14.68 22.61
C THR A 664 3.65 -15.88 23.55
N ALA A 665 4.13 -17.06 23.12
CA ALA A 665 4.13 -18.26 23.96
C ALA A 665 5.02 -18.10 25.21
N TYR A 666 6.24 -17.56 25.07
CA TYR A 666 7.15 -17.35 26.20
C TYR A 666 6.58 -16.38 27.26
N LYS A 667 6.13 -15.19 26.85
CA LYS A 667 5.55 -14.19 27.77
C LYS A 667 4.32 -14.71 28.51
N ILE A 668 3.45 -15.45 27.82
CA ILE A 668 2.25 -16.05 28.43
C ILE A 668 2.60 -17.24 29.32
N ALA A 669 3.68 -17.99 29.05
CA ALA A 669 4.16 -19.07 29.90
C ALA A 669 4.88 -18.58 31.18
N ALA A 670 5.58 -17.45 31.11
CA ALA A 670 6.24 -16.83 32.26
C ALA A 670 5.24 -16.21 33.27
N ALA A 671 4.02 -15.89 32.81
CA ALA A 671 2.97 -15.31 33.64
C ALA A 671 2.27 -16.40 34.49
N PRO A 672 2.39 -16.35 35.84
CA PRO A 672 2.10 -17.49 36.71
C PRO A 672 0.62 -17.90 36.74
N GLU A 673 -0.30 -17.01 36.39
CA GLU A 673 -1.73 -17.33 36.40
C GLU A 673 -2.18 -18.20 35.21
N TYR A 674 -1.38 -18.30 34.13
CA TYR A 674 -1.79 -19.02 32.93
C TYR A 674 -1.64 -20.54 33.02
N ALA A 675 -0.64 -21.06 33.73
CA ALA A 675 -0.41 -22.51 33.80
C ALA A 675 -1.65 -23.30 34.27
N ALA A 676 -2.38 -22.76 35.25
CA ALA A 676 -3.63 -23.34 35.73
C ALA A 676 -4.76 -23.27 34.67
N LEU A 677 -4.87 -22.13 33.96
CA LEU A 677 -5.90 -21.92 32.93
C LEU A 677 -5.68 -22.80 31.69
N PHE A 678 -4.44 -22.99 31.26
CA PHE A 678 -4.11 -23.93 30.17
C PHE A 678 -4.35 -25.39 30.60
N THR A 679 -4.05 -25.74 31.85
CA THR A 679 -4.40 -27.07 32.40
C THR A 679 -5.91 -27.31 32.35
N ALA A 680 -6.72 -26.32 32.71
CA ALA A 680 -8.18 -26.41 32.65
C ALA A 680 -8.70 -26.47 31.20
N ALA A 681 -8.13 -25.69 30.28
CA ALA A 681 -8.59 -25.56 28.90
C ALA A 681 -8.11 -26.68 27.94
N PHE A 682 -6.98 -27.34 28.24
CA PHE A 682 -6.32 -28.31 27.37
C PHE A 682 -5.88 -29.62 28.06
N GLY A 683 -6.01 -29.73 29.39
CA GLY A 683 -5.64 -30.92 30.17
C GLY A 683 -4.22 -30.93 30.72
N ASP A 684 -3.34 -30.02 30.29
CA ASP A 684 -1.95 -29.91 30.74
C ASP A 684 -1.40 -28.47 30.63
N GLN A 685 -0.25 -28.21 31.26
CA GLN A 685 0.35 -26.86 31.37
C GLN A 685 1.06 -26.36 30.09
N THR A 686 1.06 -27.09 28.98
CA THR A 686 1.80 -26.68 27.77
C THR A 686 1.17 -25.43 27.17
N ILE A 687 1.95 -24.35 27.11
CA ILE A 687 1.60 -23.06 26.51
C ILE A 687 2.39 -22.93 25.21
N ASN A 688 1.69 -22.75 24.09
CA ASN A 688 2.28 -22.50 22.78
C ASN A 688 1.33 -21.64 21.93
N ALA A 689 1.83 -21.12 20.81
CA ALA A 689 1.07 -20.24 19.92
C ALA A 689 -0.22 -20.89 19.38
N GLU A 690 -0.20 -22.19 19.09
CA GLU A 690 -1.37 -22.94 18.62
C GLU A 690 -2.48 -22.97 19.68
N ARG A 691 -2.14 -23.24 20.95
CA ARG A 691 -3.09 -23.25 22.07
C ARG A 691 -3.58 -21.86 22.44
N ILE A 692 -2.73 -20.82 22.34
CA ILE A 692 -3.13 -19.41 22.49
C ILE A 692 -4.17 -19.04 21.43
N ALA A 693 -3.87 -19.29 20.15
CA ALA A 693 -4.79 -19.03 19.04
C ALA A 693 -6.09 -19.85 19.15
N LYS A 694 -6.01 -21.12 19.56
CA LYS A 694 -7.18 -21.97 19.82
C LYS A 694 -8.05 -21.47 20.97
N ALA A 695 -7.46 -20.91 22.04
CA ALA A 695 -8.22 -20.32 23.13
C ALA A 695 -8.97 -19.07 22.67
N ILE A 696 -8.25 -18.11 22.05
CA ILE A 696 -8.82 -16.90 21.44
C ILE A 696 -9.95 -17.24 20.47
N ALA A 697 -9.70 -18.12 19.50
CA ALA A 697 -10.68 -18.56 18.51
C ALA A 697 -11.88 -19.33 19.10
N THR A 698 -11.77 -19.88 20.32
CA THR A 698 -12.93 -20.48 21.02
C THR A 698 -13.78 -19.40 21.66
N PHE A 699 -13.15 -18.41 22.29
CA PHE A 699 -13.81 -17.25 22.87
C PHE A 699 -14.56 -16.44 21.81
N GLU A 700 -13.91 -16.10 20.68
CA GLU A 700 -14.52 -15.34 19.58
C GLU A 700 -15.79 -16.01 19.04
N ARG A 701 -15.79 -17.35 18.92
CA ARG A 701 -16.98 -18.11 18.50
C ARG A 701 -18.18 -17.99 19.44
N THR A 702 -17.99 -17.54 20.69
CA THR A 702 -19.09 -17.25 21.62
C THR A 702 -19.65 -15.84 21.48
N ILE A 703 -18.98 -14.94 20.75
CA ILE A 703 -19.41 -13.56 20.53
C ILE A 703 -20.43 -13.54 19.36
N THR A 704 -21.58 -14.18 19.55
CA THR A 704 -22.73 -14.08 18.62
C THR A 704 -23.59 -12.85 18.93
N SER A 705 -24.45 -12.46 18.00
CA SER A 705 -25.55 -11.51 18.29
C SER A 705 -26.40 -11.96 19.48
N GLN A 706 -26.94 -10.97 20.18
CA GLN A 706 -28.10 -11.13 21.06
C GLN A 706 -29.40 -11.15 20.22
N GLU A 707 -30.56 -11.29 20.86
CA GLU A 707 -31.85 -11.37 20.15
C GLU A 707 -32.31 -9.98 19.68
N SER A 708 -32.30 -9.75 18.36
CA SER A 708 -32.73 -8.48 17.75
C SER A 708 -34.25 -8.36 17.62
N ASP A 709 -34.75 -7.17 17.26
CA ASP A 709 -36.19 -6.96 16.97
C ASP A 709 -36.66 -7.83 15.79
N PHE A 710 -35.80 -8.04 14.80
CA PHE A 710 -36.03 -8.97 13.71
C PHE A 710 -36.11 -10.42 14.20
N ASP A 711 -35.22 -10.85 15.09
CA ASP A 711 -35.24 -12.23 15.63
C ASP A 711 -36.49 -12.49 16.48
N ARG A 712 -36.90 -11.54 17.34
CA ARG A 712 -38.17 -11.66 18.09
C ARG A 712 -39.38 -11.76 17.16
N PHE A 713 -39.38 -10.99 16.07
CA PHE A 713 -40.43 -11.05 15.07
C PHE A 713 -40.48 -12.40 14.35
N LEU A 714 -39.33 -12.96 13.94
CA LEU A 714 -39.24 -14.31 13.36
C LEU A 714 -39.68 -15.41 14.35
N LYS A 715 -39.50 -15.19 15.65
CA LYS A 715 -40.00 -16.06 16.74
C LYS A 715 -41.49 -15.86 17.08
N GLY A 716 -42.19 -14.95 16.40
CA GLY A 716 -43.64 -14.76 16.51
C GLY A 716 -44.10 -13.50 17.24
N ASP A 717 -43.20 -12.66 17.77
CA ASP A 717 -43.58 -11.31 18.23
C ASP A 717 -43.88 -10.41 17.03
N ARG A 718 -45.11 -10.51 16.52
CA ARG A 718 -45.61 -9.72 15.39
C ARG A 718 -45.54 -8.20 15.60
N LYS A 719 -45.23 -7.71 16.81
CA LYS A 719 -45.07 -6.28 17.14
C LYS A 719 -43.62 -5.83 17.26
N ALA A 720 -42.63 -6.74 17.30
CA ALA A 720 -41.22 -6.36 17.48
C ALA A 720 -40.68 -5.47 16.35
N LEU A 721 -41.00 -5.78 15.07
CA LEU A 721 -40.70 -4.88 13.95
C LEU A 721 -41.69 -3.71 13.90
N SER A 722 -41.19 -2.47 13.88
CA SER A 722 -42.00 -1.28 13.54
C SER A 722 -42.55 -1.35 12.11
N ASN A 723 -43.52 -0.52 11.74
CA ASN A 723 -44.01 -0.46 10.35
C ASN A 723 -42.92 0.00 9.38
N ASP A 724 -42.06 0.94 9.78
CA ASP A 724 -40.96 1.44 8.93
C ASP A 724 -39.84 0.39 8.79
N ALA A 725 -39.51 -0.37 9.85
CA ALA A 725 -38.55 -1.47 9.77
C ALA A 725 -39.09 -2.66 8.95
N LEU A 726 -40.39 -2.95 9.01
CA LEU A 726 -41.05 -3.95 8.17
C LEU A 726 -41.03 -3.54 6.68
N TRP A 727 -41.25 -2.26 6.38
CA TRP A 727 -41.08 -1.72 5.03
C TRP A 727 -39.62 -1.78 4.58
N GLY A 728 -38.66 -1.51 5.48
CA GLY A 728 -37.24 -1.70 5.24
C GLY A 728 -36.87 -3.14 4.89
N LEU A 729 -37.39 -4.14 5.61
CA LEU A 729 -37.27 -5.57 5.27
C LEU A 729 -37.80 -5.86 3.86
N GLN A 730 -38.99 -5.34 3.53
CA GLN A 730 -39.58 -5.50 2.20
C GLN A 730 -38.70 -4.88 1.10
N LEU A 731 -38.19 -3.67 1.32
CA LEU A 731 -37.29 -2.97 0.38
C LEU A 731 -35.98 -3.74 0.20
N PHE A 732 -35.33 -4.13 1.30
CA PHE A 732 -34.06 -4.86 1.34
C PHE A 732 -34.11 -6.16 0.53
N ARG A 733 -35.21 -6.91 0.66
CA ARG A 733 -35.44 -8.16 -0.10
C ARG A 733 -35.92 -7.93 -1.53
N THR A 734 -36.47 -6.76 -1.86
CA THR A 734 -37.00 -6.46 -3.20
C THR A 734 -36.31 -5.27 -3.86
N LYS A 735 -36.92 -4.08 -3.88
CA LYS A 735 -36.48 -2.91 -4.67
C LYS A 735 -35.05 -2.45 -4.38
N ALA A 736 -34.62 -2.49 -3.11
CA ALA A 736 -33.27 -2.09 -2.71
C ALA A 736 -32.21 -3.16 -2.97
N ARG A 737 -32.63 -4.41 -3.28
CA ARG A 737 -31.80 -5.49 -3.82
C ARG A 737 -30.62 -5.93 -2.95
N CYS A 738 -30.49 -5.43 -1.71
CA CYS A 738 -29.40 -5.72 -0.78
C CYS A 738 -29.20 -7.24 -0.54
N ILE A 739 -30.30 -8.00 -0.58
CA ILE A 739 -30.34 -9.46 -0.45
C ILE A 739 -29.51 -10.22 -1.52
N ASN A 740 -29.07 -9.57 -2.60
CA ASN A 740 -28.26 -10.24 -3.62
C ASN A 740 -26.86 -10.65 -3.12
N CYS A 741 -26.30 -9.91 -2.15
CA CYS A 741 -25.07 -10.26 -1.42
C CYS A 741 -25.35 -10.50 0.08
N HIS A 742 -26.22 -9.70 0.69
CA HIS A 742 -26.52 -9.77 2.13
C HIS A 742 -27.71 -10.70 2.41
N ASN A 743 -27.49 -11.99 2.21
CA ASN A 743 -28.47 -13.06 2.41
C ASN A 743 -28.01 -14.09 3.47
N THR A 744 -28.74 -15.20 3.60
CA THR A 744 -28.66 -16.16 4.72
C THR A 744 -29.03 -15.54 6.08
N PRO A 745 -29.16 -16.35 7.16
CA PRO A 745 -29.26 -15.84 8.52
C PRO A 745 -28.13 -14.90 8.97
N LEU A 746 -26.94 -14.94 8.35
CA LEU A 746 -25.82 -14.05 8.68
C LEU A 746 -25.96 -12.66 8.03
N MET A 747 -26.81 -12.51 7.02
CA MET A 747 -26.91 -11.31 6.18
C MET A 747 -25.59 -11.02 5.43
N SER A 748 -24.95 -12.09 4.97
CA SER A 748 -23.78 -12.18 4.11
C SER A 748 -23.74 -13.55 3.43
N ASP A 749 -23.52 -13.56 2.12
CA ASP A 749 -23.27 -14.74 1.27
C ASP A 749 -21.86 -15.36 1.48
N ASN A 750 -20.98 -14.67 2.24
CA ASN A 750 -19.55 -14.95 2.34
C ASN A 750 -18.81 -15.02 0.98
N GLN A 751 -19.31 -14.34 -0.05
CA GLN A 751 -18.65 -14.22 -1.36
C GLN A 751 -17.86 -12.92 -1.46
N TYR A 752 -17.21 -12.72 -2.61
CA TYR A 752 -16.30 -11.63 -2.89
C TYR A 752 -16.83 -10.75 -4.02
N HIS A 753 -17.07 -9.47 -3.70
CA HIS A 753 -17.68 -8.50 -4.60
C HIS A 753 -16.88 -7.20 -4.58
N SER A 754 -16.77 -6.51 -5.72
CA SER A 754 -16.32 -5.12 -5.75
C SER A 754 -17.52 -4.17 -5.68
N ASN A 755 -17.42 -3.13 -4.85
CA ASN A 755 -18.38 -2.03 -4.77
C ASN A 755 -17.81 -0.70 -5.33
N GLY A 756 -16.72 -0.77 -6.11
CA GLY A 756 -16.08 0.39 -6.74
C GLY A 756 -15.14 1.19 -5.83
N LEU A 757 -15.09 0.90 -4.53
CA LEU A 757 -14.20 1.57 -3.56
C LEU A 757 -12.78 0.97 -3.56
N HIS A 758 -12.30 0.48 -4.69
CA HIS A 758 -10.98 -0.17 -4.80
C HIS A 758 -9.82 0.81 -5.05
N TYR A 759 -10.13 2.08 -5.36
CA TYR A 759 -9.18 3.18 -5.63
C TYR A 759 -8.02 2.83 -6.59
N TYR A 760 -8.24 1.89 -7.50
CA TYR A 760 -7.22 1.41 -8.45
C TYR A 760 -6.60 2.57 -9.23
N GLY A 761 -5.27 2.53 -9.34
CA GLY A 761 -4.44 3.56 -9.94
C GLY A 761 -4.49 4.91 -9.24
N ARG A 762 -4.85 4.98 -7.94
CA ARG A 762 -5.04 6.23 -7.18
C ARG A 762 -4.62 6.12 -5.71
N GLU A 763 -4.59 7.27 -5.04
CA GLU A 763 -4.47 7.36 -3.58
C GLU A 763 -5.59 6.54 -2.89
N LEU A 764 -5.22 5.82 -1.82
CA LEU A 764 -6.01 4.80 -1.12
C LEU A 764 -6.28 3.49 -1.90
N GLU A 765 -5.49 3.14 -2.92
CA GLU A 765 -5.60 1.85 -3.62
C GLU A 765 -5.63 0.65 -2.66
N ASP A 766 -6.67 -0.17 -2.80
CA ASP A 766 -6.75 -1.48 -2.16
C ASP A 766 -7.28 -2.51 -3.18
N LEU A 767 -6.36 -3.34 -3.67
CA LEU A 767 -6.64 -4.41 -4.63
C LEU A 767 -7.47 -5.56 -4.02
N GLY A 768 -7.72 -5.55 -2.71
CA GLY A 768 -8.61 -6.48 -2.03
C GLY A 768 -8.13 -7.93 -2.11
N ARG A 769 -8.99 -8.83 -2.58
CA ARG A 769 -8.70 -10.27 -2.72
C ARG A 769 -7.58 -10.57 -3.73
N TYR A 770 -7.28 -9.68 -4.68
CA TYR A 770 -6.13 -9.85 -5.58
C TYR A 770 -4.82 -10.07 -4.83
N ASN A 771 -4.62 -9.40 -3.69
CA ASN A 771 -3.42 -9.56 -2.84
C ASN A 771 -3.30 -10.96 -2.20
N VAL A 772 -4.33 -11.80 -2.34
CA VAL A 772 -4.38 -13.19 -1.87
C VAL A 772 -4.35 -14.18 -3.03
N THR A 773 -5.08 -13.88 -4.13
CA THR A 773 -5.26 -14.82 -5.26
C THR A 773 -4.31 -14.57 -6.44
N ASN A 774 -3.72 -13.38 -6.56
CA ASN A 774 -2.98 -12.89 -7.73
C ASN A 774 -3.75 -13.01 -9.06
N ASN A 775 -5.08 -13.07 -8.98
CA ASN A 775 -5.98 -13.23 -10.13
C ASN A 775 -6.56 -11.84 -10.49
N PRO A 776 -6.27 -11.27 -11.68
CA PRO A 776 -6.76 -9.94 -12.06
C PRO A 776 -8.29 -9.79 -11.99
N ALA A 777 -9.04 -10.88 -12.19
CA ALA A 777 -10.49 -10.88 -12.05
C ALA A 777 -10.99 -10.67 -10.60
N ASP A 778 -10.10 -10.64 -9.60
CA ASP A 778 -10.40 -10.36 -8.18
C ASP A 778 -9.95 -8.97 -7.70
N ILE A 779 -9.37 -8.13 -8.59
CA ILE A 779 -8.94 -6.77 -8.23
C ILE A 779 -10.12 -5.97 -7.69
N GLY A 780 -9.93 -5.41 -6.49
CA GLY A 780 -10.91 -4.57 -5.83
C GLY A 780 -12.14 -5.30 -5.27
N LYS A 781 -12.11 -6.64 -5.20
CA LYS A 781 -13.15 -7.42 -4.51
C LYS A 781 -12.84 -7.56 -3.02
N PHE A 782 -13.89 -7.48 -2.22
CA PHE A 782 -13.85 -7.71 -0.77
C PHE A 782 -14.95 -8.69 -0.35
N ARG A 783 -14.75 -9.36 0.78
CA ARG A 783 -15.75 -10.25 1.38
C ARG A 783 -17.00 -9.45 1.76
N THR A 784 -18.19 -9.95 1.43
CA THR A 784 -19.45 -9.36 1.92
C THR A 784 -19.46 -9.31 3.46
N PRO A 785 -19.48 -8.13 4.11
CA PRO A 785 -19.59 -8.06 5.56
C PRO A 785 -21.00 -8.48 6.01
N MET A 786 -21.11 -9.05 7.21
CA MET A 786 -22.39 -9.33 7.85
C MET A 786 -23.08 -8.04 8.31
N LEU A 787 -24.41 -8.00 8.25
CA LEU A 787 -25.20 -6.81 8.65
C LEU A 787 -25.90 -6.94 10.01
N ARG A 788 -25.76 -8.07 10.70
CA ARG A 788 -26.23 -8.19 12.09
C ARG A 788 -25.39 -7.32 13.00
N ASP A 789 -26.05 -6.59 13.90
CA ASP A 789 -25.46 -5.63 14.85
C ASP A 789 -24.68 -4.46 14.19
N ILE A 790 -24.89 -4.25 12.88
CA ILE A 790 -24.13 -3.30 12.03
C ILE A 790 -24.10 -1.87 12.55
N ILE A 791 -25.16 -1.40 13.22
CA ILE A 791 -25.24 0.01 13.68
C ILE A 791 -24.21 0.36 14.77
N TYR A 792 -23.59 -0.65 15.39
CA TYR A 792 -22.60 -0.50 16.45
C TYR A 792 -21.15 -0.67 15.97
N SER A 793 -20.94 -1.14 14.74
CA SER A 793 -19.62 -1.39 14.14
C SER A 793 -19.31 -0.40 13.01
N GLY A 794 -19.44 0.89 13.32
CA GLY A 794 -18.93 1.97 12.48
C GLY A 794 -17.53 2.40 12.94
N ASN A 795 -16.68 2.98 12.09
CA ASN A 795 -16.99 3.39 10.71
C ASN A 795 -17.00 2.23 9.69
N TYR A 796 -17.47 2.50 8.47
CA TYR A 796 -17.87 1.49 7.50
C TYR A 796 -16.97 1.44 6.25
N MET A 797 -16.98 0.28 5.58
CA MET A 797 -16.10 -0.14 4.46
C MET A 797 -14.67 -0.46 4.92
N HIS A 798 -13.88 -1.13 4.07
CA HIS A 798 -12.52 -1.58 4.41
C HIS A 798 -11.56 -0.42 4.76
N ASN A 799 -11.86 0.80 4.34
CA ASN A 799 -11.07 2.00 4.61
C ASN A 799 -11.69 2.93 5.66
N GLY A 800 -12.81 2.56 6.30
CA GLY A 800 -13.39 3.32 7.43
C GLY A 800 -13.87 4.75 7.12
N LEU A 801 -13.89 5.19 5.85
CA LEU A 801 -14.19 6.59 5.48
C LEU A 801 -15.68 6.98 5.62
N PHE A 802 -16.57 6.00 5.86
CA PHE A 802 -18.01 6.21 5.70
C PHE A 802 -18.76 6.03 7.02
N SER A 803 -19.82 6.81 7.19
CA SER A 803 -20.77 6.72 8.30
C SER A 803 -22.14 6.20 7.83
N MET A 804 -22.94 5.71 8.76
CA MET A 804 -24.32 5.28 8.55
C MET A 804 -25.26 6.33 9.14
N GLY A 805 -26.25 6.80 8.37
CA GLY A 805 -27.16 7.84 8.85
C GLY A 805 -28.52 7.83 8.17
N ASN A 806 -29.47 8.56 8.78
CA ASN A 806 -30.86 8.60 8.34
C ASN A 806 -31.01 9.39 7.02
N GLY A 807 -30.98 8.67 5.89
CA GLY A 807 -31.04 9.25 4.54
C GLY A 807 -29.69 9.70 3.96
N VAL A 808 -28.56 9.38 4.60
CA VAL A 808 -27.19 9.80 4.20
C VAL A 808 -26.16 8.69 4.46
N GLY A 809 -24.95 8.85 3.93
CA GLY A 809 -23.86 7.87 4.12
C GLY A 809 -24.06 6.60 3.31
N VAL A 810 -23.68 5.44 3.88
CA VAL A 810 -23.63 4.13 3.19
C VAL A 810 -24.89 3.80 2.37
N LEU A 811 -26.09 3.94 2.94
CA LEU A 811 -27.34 3.62 2.22
C LEU A 811 -27.61 4.57 1.04
N ALA A 812 -27.20 5.83 1.13
CA ALA A 812 -27.33 6.79 0.04
C ALA A 812 -26.34 6.49 -1.10
N MET A 813 -25.14 5.98 -0.79
CA MET A 813 -24.18 5.51 -1.79
C MET A 813 -24.70 4.28 -2.54
N TYR A 814 -25.22 3.27 -1.83
CA TYR A 814 -25.83 2.11 -2.49
C TYR A 814 -27.04 2.49 -3.36
N ASN A 815 -27.88 3.45 -2.93
CA ASN A 815 -28.97 3.99 -3.77
C ASN A 815 -28.46 4.67 -5.06
N ALA A 816 -27.32 5.35 -5.00
CA ALA A 816 -26.67 5.94 -6.16
C ALA A 816 -26.01 4.90 -7.10
N GLY A 817 -25.92 3.63 -6.69
CA GLY A 817 -25.21 2.56 -7.40
C GLY A 817 -23.72 2.46 -7.04
N MET A 818 -23.31 2.97 -5.87
CA MET A 818 -21.93 3.07 -5.40
C MET A 818 -21.01 3.83 -6.37
N VAL A 819 -19.70 3.67 -6.23
CA VAL A 819 -18.74 4.13 -7.23
C VAL A 819 -18.82 3.19 -8.42
N GLN A 820 -19.06 3.77 -9.60
CA GLN A 820 -19.04 3.07 -10.88
C GLN A 820 -17.86 3.63 -11.69
N THR A 821 -16.70 3.02 -11.46
CA THR A 821 -15.43 3.35 -12.11
C THR A 821 -15.49 2.95 -13.59
N LEU A 822 -15.76 3.92 -14.47
CA LEU A 822 -15.46 3.77 -15.90
C LEU A 822 -13.96 4.02 -16.11
N PRO A 823 -13.26 3.20 -16.90
CA PRO A 823 -11.89 3.47 -17.27
C PRO A 823 -11.76 4.76 -18.09
N THR A 824 -10.66 5.48 -17.91
CA THR A 824 -10.39 6.75 -18.58
C THR A 824 -8.97 6.77 -19.16
N GLY A 825 -8.76 7.54 -20.23
CA GLY A 825 -7.48 7.58 -20.94
C GLY A 825 -6.99 6.18 -21.35
N LEU A 826 -5.78 5.82 -20.92
CA LEU A 826 -5.14 4.54 -21.21
C LEU A 826 -5.85 3.35 -20.55
N ASP A 827 -6.55 3.53 -19.43
CA ASP A 827 -7.29 2.46 -18.76
C ASP A 827 -8.42 1.90 -19.64
N LYS A 828 -8.89 2.65 -20.66
CA LYS A 828 -9.84 2.14 -21.67
C LYS A 828 -9.33 0.87 -22.37
N PHE A 829 -8.02 0.65 -22.35
CA PHE A 829 -7.32 -0.45 -23.01
C PHE A 829 -6.68 -1.44 -22.02
N ASN A 830 -6.82 -1.21 -20.70
CA ASN A 830 -6.41 -2.13 -19.66
C ASN A 830 -7.48 -3.24 -19.51
N PRO A 831 -7.20 -4.51 -19.88
CA PRO A 831 -8.18 -5.58 -19.83
C PRO A 831 -8.61 -5.93 -18.40
N ASP A 832 -7.69 -5.71 -17.46
CA ASP A 832 -7.76 -6.05 -16.04
C ASP A 832 -8.30 -4.89 -15.19
N PHE A 833 -8.70 -3.77 -15.81
CA PHE A 833 -9.29 -2.65 -15.09
C PHE A 833 -10.53 -3.13 -14.30
N PRO A 834 -10.53 -2.94 -12.96
CA PRO A 834 -11.55 -3.52 -12.08
C PRO A 834 -12.95 -2.95 -12.35
N LYS A 835 -13.95 -3.81 -12.15
CA LYS A 835 -15.35 -3.52 -12.43
C LYS A 835 -16.18 -3.72 -11.17
N THR A 836 -16.98 -2.70 -10.83
CA THR A 836 -18.01 -2.82 -9.79
C THR A 836 -18.95 -3.98 -10.15
N SER A 837 -19.33 -4.78 -9.15
CA SER A 837 -20.07 -6.04 -9.37
C SER A 837 -21.43 -5.78 -10.00
N PRO A 838 -21.88 -6.61 -10.96
CA PRO A 838 -23.07 -6.34 -11.77
C PRO A 838 -24.37 -6.28 -10.95
N GLU A 839 -24.39 -6.76 -9.71
CA GLU A 839 -25.50 -6.68 -8.75
C GLU A 839 -25.76 -5.23 -8.29
N ILE A 840 -24.69 -4.43 -8.21
CA ILE A 840 -24.65 -3.06 -7.70
C ILE A 840 -25.16 -2.11 -8.79
N LYS A 841 -26.39 -1.60 -8.59
CA LYS A 841 -27.14 -0.75 -9.52
C LYS A 841 -27.73 0.43 -8.77
N SER A 842 -28.03 1.55 -9.45
CA SER A 842 -28.84 2.61 -8.82
C SER A 842 -30.25 2.09 -8.53
N LEU A 843 -30.81 2.44 -7.37
CA LEU A 843 -32.00 1.79 -6.81
C LEU A 843 -33.28 2.63 -6.88
N GLY A 844 -33.19 3.92 -7.28
CA GLY A 844 -34.33 4.82 -7.41
C GLY A 844 -35.13 5.00 -6.10
N LEU A 845 -34.49 4.85 -4.94
CA LEU A 845 -35.14 4.98 -3.64
C LEU A 845 -35.42 6.45 -3.32
N SER A 846 -36.62 6.70 -2.82
CA SER A 846 -37.04 7.95 -2.19
C SER A 846 -36.44 8.08 -0.79
N LYS A 847 -36.52 9.28 -0.19
CA LYS A 847 -35.99 9.51 1.16
C LYS A 847 -36.67 8.60 2.19
N ASN A 848 -37.99 8.44 2.11
CA ASN A 848 -38.74 7.57 3.03
C ASN A 848 -38.33 6.10 2.91
N GLU A 849 -37.97 5.62 1.71
CA GLU A 849 -37.46 4.25 1.51
C GLU A 849 -36.05 4.05 2.09
N ILE A 850 -35.14 5.03 1.92
CA ILE A 850 -33.80 4.98 2.54
C ILE A 850 -33.91 5.00 4.06
N ASN A 851 -34.81 5.83 4.60
CA ASN A 851 -35.09 5.87 6.03
C ASN A 851 -35.66 4.54 6.53
N ALA A 852 -36.59 3.90 5.79
CA ALA A 852 -37.12 2.58 6.14
C ALA A 852 -36.05 1.48 6.15
N LEU A 853 -35.11 1.50 5.19
CA LEU A 853 -33.92 0.63 5.22
C LEU A 853 -33.07 0.86 6.49
N PHE A 854 -32.87 2.12 6.90
CA PHE A 854 -32.16 2.44 8.15
C PHE A 854 -32.90 1.95 9.40
N GLU A 855 -34.23 2.04 9.44
CA GLU A 855 -35.05 1.42 10.49
C GLU A 855 -34.90 -0.11 10.52
N PHE A 856 -34.77 -0.77 9.37
CA PHE A 856 -34.46 -2.20 9.30
C PHE A 856 -33.03 -2.53 9.74
N MET A 857 -32.02 -1.73 9.38
CA MET A 857 -30.63 -1.90 9.86
C MET A 857 -30.55 -1.83 11.39
N LYS A 858 -31.36 -0.99 12.03
CA LYS A 858 -31.50 -1.00 13.50
C LYS A 858 -32.23 -2.25 14.00
N ALA A 859 -33.30 -2.67 13.34
CA ALA A 859 -34.08 -3.83 13.79
C ALA A 859 -33.34 -5.18 13.70
N ILE A 860 -32.34 -5.31 12.82
CA ILE A 860 -31.42 -6.47 12.75
C ILE A 860 -30.21 -6.34 13.69
N SER A 861 -30.17 -5.29 14.52
CA SER A 861 -29.06 -4.98 15.41
C SER A 861 -29.49 -4.99 16.89
N ALA A 862 -29.11 -6.03 17.61
CA ALA A 862 -29.21 -6.06 19.06
C ALA A 862 -28.06 -5.26 19.69
N GLN A 863 -28.24 -4.78 20.94
CA GLN A 863 -27.14 -4.18 21.70
C GLN A 863 -25.95 -5.16 21.79
N PRO A 864 -24.70 -4.75 21.52
CA PRO A 864 -23.55 -5.65 21.59
C PRO A 864 -23.42 -6.31 22.96
N ARG A 865 -23.14 -7.62 22.98
CA ARG A 865 -22.78 -8.30 24.23
C ARG A 865 -21.37 -7.91 24.63
N THR A 866 -21.16 -7.55 25.89
CA THR A 866 -19.85 -7.24 26.47
C THR A 866 -19.19 -8.42 27.18
N ARG A 867 -19.76 -9.63 27.04
CA ARG A 867 -19.33 -10.91 27.63
C ARG A 867 -19.59 -12.06 26.64
N PRO A 868 -18.93 -13.22 26.77
CA PRO A 868 -19.27 -14.42 26.02
C PRO A 868 -20.72 -14.88 26.26
N ALA A 869 -21.30 -15.60 25.29
CA ALA A 869 -22.53 -16.36 25.53
C ALA A 869 -22.28 -17.49 26.53
N SER A 870 -23.24 -17.72 27.41
CA SER A 870 -23.30 -18.95 28.20
C SER A 870 -23.53 -20.16 27.28
N GLU A 871 -23.12 -21.35 27.71
CA GLU A 871 -23.37 -22.62 27.02
C GLU A 871 -24.84 -22.80 26.58
N LYS A 872 -25.78 -22.37 27.42
CA LYS A 872 -27.21 -22.32 27.12
C LYS A 872 -27.55 -21.41 25.93
N GLU A 873 -26.96 -20.22 25.86
CA GLU A 873 -27.13 -19.27 24.74
C GLU A 873 -26.47 -19.75 23.43
N LEU A 874 -25.55 -20.73 23.50
CA LEU A 874 -24.91 -21.35 22.33
C LEU A 874 -25.73 -22.53 21.78
N PHE A 875 -26.20 -23.41 22.68
CA PHE A 875 -26.70 -24.74 22.28
C PHE A 875 -28.19 -25.02 22.58
N GLN A 876 -28.93 -24.08 23.19
CA GLN A 876 -30.37 -24.23 23.51
C GLN A 876 -31.22 -23.06 22.94
N LYS A 877 -31.00 -22.73 21.66
CA LYS A 877 -31.62 -21.59 20.96
C LYS A 877 -32.88 -21.93 20.17
#